data_AF-F6TF79-F1
#
_entry.id   AF-F6TF79-F1
#
_cell.length_a   1.000
_cell.length_b   1.000
_cell.length_c   1.000
_cell.angle_alpha   90.00
_cell.angle_beta   90.00
_cell.angle_gamma   90.00
#
_symmetry.space_group_name_H-M   'P 1'
#
loop_
_entity.id
_entity.type
_entity.pdbx_description
1 polymer ?
#
loop_
_entity_poly.entity_id
_entity_poly.type
_entity_poly.pdbx_seq_one_letter_code
_entity_poly.pdbx_strand_id
1 'polypeptide(L)'
;MVPILRTGVFNQSVNKQSLKEYQQKNNLGPFEKKKKKIKNGSSSEITTSDGCHSPEDIQDILKVLVSDLNRSNGVALPSLDNWKAPKDRATAASAPAVDTVSPDGVPSPSASHPHVTSMASVQSHDAENGPSPMDESISLSSTESLRQLSQQLNGLVNESTSYVNGEGLASSANIKNLESRYQELSVALDSSNLTNKQLSSKIEELKQQNQDILDQLEKEKNEFKQKLAKEQGALREQLQVHIQTIGILVSEKSDLHTALTHTQQAARQKAGELEDLASRLQSSRQRIGELERTLSAVSMQQKQADKYNKDLTKERDALKLELYKNNKNNEDLKQQNSELEEKLLVLLTKKDSMQLEVEELRKKLEMSELLLQQFSSPSEPRDSNQQLQQALEEQAQLQRQVEELKYLLKQLQVERDHYVVNLKEQNAFWQEKMKQMSEKLFELREEKECSMSQVQVLETSLAELRNQIAVPPPQEPPAGPSEVEQRLQAEAEQLQKEVKSLAGQLQAQVQDNESLSRLNQEQELRLLELQRAAESWDEQVEQHKRLLETMEGDRSTISRALSQNRELKSQLAELQDGFVRLTNDNMEITSALHSEQHVKNELAKKVGQLQEKLGDLKETVELKSQEAQSLQQQRDQYASHLQQYVAAYQQVACEKEELHKQVLVQTHIMDRLQHEEIQGQAAAETTRQELQETQERLEAANQQNQQLQAQLSLMAVPGEGDGLDGEEEEEEAPRPKLSMPEYLESQEAMVAFFNSALASAEEEQAQLRGQLKEQKQRCRRLAHLAASTQHELEKASAPGTRGDSVPGETHQALQVAMDKLQNRFTELMQEKVDLKDRVEELEHRCIQLSGETDTIGEYIALYQNQRAVLKERHREKEAYISRLARDKEEMKVKLLELQELVLRLVNERNEWYGKFVAAAQNPAGEAPAAPSAAQELGTVDSQNTAQDDLHEVSLADNVEPTQGEALLGQANPENLTAQQIMQLLREIQNPQEYPGLGNNPCIPFFYRADENDEVKVMVI
;
A
#
# COMPACT_ATOMS: atom_id res chain seq x y z
N MET A 1 3.95 16.85 -43.37
CA MET A 1 3.77 16.51 -44.79
C MET A 1 4.34 15.12 -45.04
N VAL A 2 3.78 14.34 -45.96
CA VAL A 2 3.84 12.86 -46.06
C VAL A 2 3.92 12.49 -47.57
N PRO A 3 4.39 11.31 -48.07
CA PRO A 3 4.88 10.04 -47.46
C PRO A 3 6.27 9.56 -47.99
N ILE A 4 6.52 8.24 -47.88
CA ILE A 4 7.40 7.34 -48.66
C ILE A 4 8.74 6.99 -47.98
N LEU A 5 9.16 5.73 -47.76
CA LEU A 5 8.56 4.38 -47.60
C LEU A 5 9.76 3.40 -47.58
N ARG A 6 9.60 2.18 -47.00
CA ARG A 6 10.67 1.18 -46.70
C ARG A 6 11.59 1.62 -45.53
N THR A 7 12.08 0.72 -44.66
CA THR A 7 12.07 -0.76 -44.64
C THR A 7 11.44 -1.34 -43.35
N GLY A 8 10.20 -1.83 -43.44
CA GLY A 8 9.49 -2.48 -42.32
C GLY A 8 9.69 -3.99 -42.22
N VAL A 9 10.92 -4.51 -42.30
CA VAL A 9 11.19 -5.97 -42.26
C VAL A 9 12.42 -6.28 -41.37
N PHE A 10 12.40 -5.81 -40.12
CA PHE A 10 13.50 -6.11 -39.17
C PHE A 10 13.10 -6.13 -37.69
N ASN A 11 11.87 -6.55 -37.35
CA ASN A 11 11.45 -6.65 -35.93
C ASN A 11 10.53 -7.84 -35.55
N GLN A 12 10.55 -8.94 -36.33
CA GLN A 12 10.04 -10.25 -35.86
C GLN A 12 11.15 -11.30 -35.61
N SER A 13 12.40 -10.99 -35.97
CA SER A 13 13.55 -11.90 -35.79
C SER A 13 13.98 -12.01 -34.33
N VAL A 14 14.08 -10.87 -33.63
CA VAL A 14 14.68 -10.78 -32.28
C VAL A 14 13.87 -11.57 -31.24
N ASN A 15 12.54 -11.40 -31.22
CA ASN A 15 11.66 -12.13 -30.29
C ASN A 15 11.44 -13.62 -30.64
N LYS A 16 11.95 -14.11 -31.77
CA LYS A 16 12.03 -15.55 -32.08
C LYS A 16 13.39 -16.16 -31.76
N GLN A 17 14.38 -15.34 -31.40
CA GLN A 17 15.72 -15.77 -31.02
C GLN A 17 15.84 -15.91 -29.49
N SER A 18 15.32 -14.93 -28.74
CA SER A 18 15.20 -15.00 -27.27
C SER A 18 14.40 -16.22 -26.79
N LEU A 19 13.30 -16.56 -27.47
CA LEU A 19 12.47 -17.71 -27.13
C LEU A 19 13.15 -19.07 -27.41
N LYS A 20 14.15 -19.12 -28.30
CA LYS A 20 14.86 -20.37 -28.64
C LYS A 20 15.95 -20.72 -27.63
N GLU A 21 16.71 -19.74 -27.12
CA GLU A 21 17.76 -20.03 -26.13
C GLU A 21 17.18 -20.52 -24.79
N TYR A 22 15.99 -20.04 -24.41
CA TYR A 22 15.36 -20.44 -23.14
C TYR A 22 14.76 -21.85 -23.12
N GLN A 23 14.45 -22.44 -24.29
CA GLN A 23 13.97 -23.83 -24.37
C GLN A 23 15.10 -24.86 -24.61
N GLN A 24 16.30 -24.45 -25.03
CA GLN A 24 17.37 -25.38 -25.42
C GLN A 24 18.30 -25.83 -24.26
N LYS A 25 18.07 -25.37 -23.02
CA LYS A 25 18.82 -25.82 -21.82
C LYS A 25 18.15 -26.94 -21.01
N ASN A 26 16.91 -27.33 -21.33
CA ASN A 26 16.24 -28.48 -20.72
C ASN A 26 15.80 -29.49 -21.80
N ASN A 27 16.14 -30.77 -21.60
CA ASN A 27 15.81 -31.95 -22.43
C ASN A 27 16.72 -32.24 -23.66
N LEU A 28 17.88 -32.82 -23.39
CA LEU A 28 18.33 -34.06 -24.07
C LEU A 28 18.08 -35.23 -23.08
N GLY A 29 17.84 -36.49 -23.45
CA GLY A 29 17.73 -37.15 -24.77
C GLY A 29 17.23 -38.60 -24.58
N PRO A 30 16.82 -39.33 -25.63
CA PRO A 30 15.82 -40.41 -25.47
C PRO A 30 16.32 -41.88 -25.53
N PHE A 31 15.46 -42.76 -25.02
CA PHE A 31 15.28 -44.21 -25.28
C PHE A 31 16.23 -44.97 -26.23
N GLU A 32 16.68 -46.15 -25.76
CA GLU A 32 16.57 -47.40 -26.53
C GLU A 32 15.81 -48.49 -25.72
N LYS A 33 15.23 -49.47 -26.41
CA LYS A 33 14.53 -50.63 -25.80
C LYS A 33 15.11 -51.93 -26.35
N LYS A 34 15.44 -52.90 -25.48
CA LYS A 34 15.66 -54.31 -25.89
C LYS A 34 14.74 -55.23 -25.10
N LYS A 35 14.18 -56.25 -25.78
CA LYS A 35 13.01 -57.02 -25.33
C LYS A 35 13.14 -58.48 -25.78
N LYS A 36 13.21 -59.43 -24.83
CA LYS A 36 12.92 -60.89 -24.93
C LYS A 36 13.47 -61.62 -23.67
N LYS A 37 12.97 -62.78 -23.19
CA LYS A 37 11.65 -63.44 -23.30
C LYS A 37 11.66 -64.76 -22.46
N ILE A 38 10.85 -64.85 -21.38
CA ILE A 38 10.33 -66.10 -20.73
C ILE A 38 11.43 -67.02 -20.08
N LYS A 39 11.33 -67.51 -18.83
CA LYS A 39 10.37 -68.52 -18.30
C LYS A 39 10.49 -68.74 -16.77
N ASN A 40 9.40 -69.23 -16.13
CA ASN A 40 9.21 -69.99 -14.86
C ASN A 40 10.24 -69.94 -13.68
N GLY A 41 9.73 -70.02 -12.43
CA GLY A 41 10.39 -70.84 -11.38
C GLY A 41 10.28 -70.43 -9.89
N SER A 42 9.17 -70.79 -9.21
CA SER A 42 9.03 -71.31 -7.82
C SER A 42 9.81 -70.79 -6.56
N SER A 43 9.25 -71.15 -5.39
CA SER A 43 9.85 -71.38 -4.04
C SER A 43 10.39 -70.21 -3.20
N SER A 44 9.51 -69.70 -2.31
CA SER A 44 9.46 -69.97 -0.84
C SER A 44 10.67 -69.74 0.12
N GLU A 45 10.28 -69.47 1.38
CA GLU A 45 11.04 -69.56 2.67
C GLU A 45 12.00 -68.38 2.99
N ILE A 46 11.80 -67.64 4.10
CA ILE A 46 12.20 -67.92 5.52
C ILE A 46 13.74 -68.04 5.63
N THR A 47 14.49 -67.15 6.30
CA THR A 47 14.48 -66.90 7.76
C THR A 47 15.08 -65.51 8.16
N THR A 48 14.99 -65.18 9.44
CA THR A 48 15.64 -64.10 10.20
C THR A 48 17.17 -63.99 10.08
N SER A 49 17.73 -62.79 10.18
CA SER A 49 18.93 -62.50 10.99
C SER A 49 19.04 -61.01 11.36
N ASP A 50 19.67 -60.73 12.49
CA ASP A 50 20.11 -59.40 12.95
C ASP A 50 21.35 -58.91 12.16
N GLY A 51 21.65 -57.60 12.20
CA GLY A 51 22.79 -56.97 11.49
C GLY A 51 22.79 -55.44 11.52
N CYS A 52 23.36 -54.83 12.55
CA CYS A 52 23.47 -53.37 12.69
C CYS A 52 24.51 -52.74 11.72
N HIS A 53 24.10 -51.68 11.01
CA HIS A 53 25.02 -50.64 10.51
C HIS A 53 24.36 -49.26 10.58
N SER A 54 25.09 -48.27 11.13
CA SER A 54 24.67 -46.86 11.23
C SER A 54 25.28 -46.03 10.10
N PRO A 55 24.55 -45.07 9.49
CA PRO A 55 25.12 -44.09 8.57
C PRO A 55 25.66 -42.86 9.33
N GLU A 56 26.91 -42.92 9.78
CA GLU A 56 27.65 -41.76 10.29
C GLU A 56 28.12 -40.86 9.14
N ASP A 57 27.22 -40.05 8.57
CA ASP A 57 27.54 -39.23 7.37
C ASP A 57 26.86 -37.84 7.32
N ILE A 58 26.42 -37.32 8.48
CA ILE A 58 25.71 -36.01 8.57
C ILE A 58 26.38 -35.02 9.54
N GLN A 59 27.23 -35.46 10.48
CA GLN A 59 27.83 -34.55 11.47
C GLN A 59 29.06 -33.76 10.97
N ASP A 60 29.82 -34.26 9.99
CA ASP A 60 31.03 -33.55 9.55
C ASP A 60 30.74 -32.38 8.58
N ILE A 61 29.64 -32.43 7.82
CA ILE A 61 29.19 -31.30 6.99
C ILE A 61 28.88 -30.05 7.85
N LEU A 62 28.40 -30.26 9.08
CA LEU A 62 28.10 -29.18 10.03
C LEU A 62 29.33 -28.62 10.78
N LYS A 63 30.49 -29.28 10.72
CA LYS A 63 31.76 -28.74 11.27
C LYS A 63 32.49 -27.79 10.32
N VAL A 64 32.41 -28.05 9.01
CA VAL A 64 33.15 -27.26 8.00
C VAL A 64 32.59 -25.83 7.94
N LEU A 65 31.27 -25.67 7.83
CA LEU A 65 30.63 -24.36 7.59
C LEU A 65 30.68 -23.38 8.77
N VAL A 66 31.13 -23.79 9.96
CA VAL A 66 31.34 -22.90 11.12
C VAL A 66 32.79 -22.39 11.19
N SER A 67 33.72 -23.00 10.44
CA SER A 67 35.16 -22.77 10.59
C SER A 67 35.72 -21.61 9.75
N ASP A 68 35.13 -21.32 8.58
CA ASP A 68 35.76 -20.46 7.55
C ASP A 68 35.48 -18.95 7.67
N LEU A 69 34.59 -18.50 8.57
CA LEU A 69 34.23 -17.07 8.68
C LEU A 69 35.20 -16.25 9.56
N ASN A 70 36.32 -16.81 10.02
CA ASN A 70 37.26 -16.14 10.94
C ASN A 70 38.75 -16.33 10.57
N ARG A 71 39.18 -15.79 9.42
CA ARG A 71 40.59 -15.40 9.22
C ARG A 71 40.72 -14.17 8.31
N SER A 72 41.35 -13.13 8.84
CA SER A 72 41.41 -11.80 8.23
C SER A 72 42.62 -11.59 7.31
N ASN A 73 42.46 -10.77 6.27
CA ASN A 73 43.44 -9.73 5.96
C ASN A 73 42.93 -8.43 6.57
N GLY A 74 43.75 -7.74 7.37
CA GLY A 74 43.33 -6.54 8.10
C GLY A 74 44.37 -5.41 8.05
N VAL A 75 43.92 -4.21 8.41
CA VAL A 75 44.74 -3.09 8.85
C VAL A 75 44.13 -2.59 10.16
N ALA A 76 44.96 -2.21 11.14
CA ALA A 76 44.59 -2.26 12.55
C ALA A 76 44.50 -0.89 13.25
N LEU A 77 43.73 -0.85 14.35
CA LEU A 77 43.95 0.01 15.52
C LEU A 77 43.72 -0.82 16.81
N PRO A 78 44.27 -0.42 17.98
CA PRO A 78 44.65 -1.36 19.05
C PRO A 78 43.63 -1.62 20.17
N SER A 79 44.02 -2.51 21.08
CA SER A 79 43.20 -3.28 22.04
C SER A 79 42.76 -2.56 23.33
N LEU A 80 41.74 -3.14 23.97
CA LEU A 80 41.38 -2.89 25.38
C LEU A 80 42.37 -3.54 26.37
N ASP A 81 42.43 -2.92 27.56
CA ASP A 81 42.61 -3.43 28.92
C ASP A 81 43.41 -4.71 29.21
N ASN A 82 44.27 -4.57 30.23
CA ASN A 82 45.08 -5.66 30.78
C ASN A 82 44.63 -6.01 32.21
N TRP A 83 44.60 -7.33 32.47
CA TRP A 83 44.65 -8.00 33.79
C TRP A 83 43.35 -8.14 34.62
N LYS A 84 42.99 -9.41 34.83
CA LYS A 84 42.20 -9.93 35.96
C LYS A 84 43.11 -10.74 36.88
N ALA A 85 42.67 -10.89 38.14
CA ALA A 85 42.89 -11.99 39.10
C ALA A 85 43.40 -11.51 40.48
N PRO A 86 43.21 -12.27 41.59
CA PRO A 86 42.63 -13.62 41.66
C PRO A 86 41.53 -13.87 42.74
N LYS A 87 40.88 -15.04 42.57
CA LYS A 87 40.58 -16.08 43.59
C LYS A 87 39.23 -16.24 44.31
N ASP A 88 38.94 -17.53 44.49
CA ASP A 88 38.24 -18.26 45.58
C ASP A 88 36.72 -18.07 45.84
N ARG A 89 35.92 -18.77 45.02
CA ARG A 89 35.18 -20.01 45.38
C ARG A 89 34.40 -20.04 46.73
N ALA A 90 33.05 -20.09 46.68
CA ALA A 90 32.25 -21.29 47.04
C ALA A 90 30.74 -21.04 47.32
N THR A 91 29.89 -21.86 46.68
CA THR A 91 28.64 -22.50 47.20
C THR A 91 27.41 -21.73 47.73
N ALA A 92 26.28 -22.42 47.53
CA ALA A 92 24.99 -22.36 48.24
C ALA A 92 23.99 -21.29 47.78
N ALA A 93 22.74 -21.75 47.65
CA ALA A 93 21.58 -20.94 47.34
C ALA A 93 20.60 -20.96 48.52
N SER A 94 19.91 -19.86 48.75
CA SER A 94 18.54 -19.87 49.30
C SER A 94 17.83 -18.56 49.00
N ALA A 95 16.54 -18.66 48.74
CA ALA A 95 15.54 -17.61 48.86
C ALA A 95 14.51 -18.12 49.90
N PRO A 96 13.43 -17.39 50.26
CA PRO A 96 13.01 -16.04 49.88
C PRO A 96 12.65 -15.17 51.11
N ALA A 97 11.85 -14.11 50.89
CA ALA A 97 10.91 -13.50 51.86
C ALA A 97 11.53 -12.63 53.00
N VAL A 98 10.84 -11.66 53.62
CA VAL A 98 9.57 -10.93 53.32
C VAL A 98 9.56 -9.61 54.14
N ASP A 99 8.74 -8.63 53.71
CA ASP A 99 8.22 -7.44 54.44
C ASP A 99 9.13 -6.40 55.15
N THR A 100 9.07 -5.17 54.60
CA THR A 100 8.45 -3.96 55.22
C THR A 100 9.09 -3.25 56.44
N VAL A 101 8.76 -1.95 56.55
CA VAL A 101 8.95 -1.00 57.69
C VAL A 101 10.22 -0.13 57.68
N SER A 102 10.03 1.15 57.37
CA SER A 102 10.89 2.33 57.63
C SER A 102 10.85 2.71 59.15
N PRO A 103 11.68 3.62 59.74
CA PRO A 103 12.10 4.92 59.17
C PRO A 103 13.49 5.45 59.63
N ASP A 104 13.69 6.76 59.43
CA ASP A 104 14.57 7.74 60.12
C ASP A 104 15.71 7.29 61.06
N GLY A 105 16.86 7.97 60.94
CA GLY A 105 17.87 8.04 62.01
C GLY A 105 19.28 8.40 61.57
N VAL A 106 19.62 9.71 61.55
CA VAL A 106 21.01 10.17 61.40
C VAL A 106 21.78 10.00 62.71
N PRO A 107 23.00 9.45 62.67
CA PRO A 107 24.09 10.11 63.42
C PRO A 107 25.44 10.14 62.67
N SER A 108 26.11 11.29 62.76
CA SER A 108 27.59 11.41 62.74
C SER A 108 28.15 11.02 64.14
N PRO A 109 29.48 10.85 64.39
CA PRO A 109 30.62 11.43 63.65
C PRO A 109 31.96 10.62 63.58
N SER A 110 32.92 11.19 62.82
CA SER A 110 34.40 11.27 63.05
C SER A 110 35.24 10.08 63.55
N ALA A 111 36.32 9.74 62.79
CA ALA A 111 37.70 9.56 63.33
C ALA A 111 38.82 9.51 62.24
N SER A 112 39.76 10.45 62.32
CA SER A 112 41.19 10.47 61.90
C SER A 112 41.82 9.47 60.88
N HIS A 113 42.37 10.04 59.80
CA HIS A 113 43.76 9.92 59.23
C HIS A 113 44.75 8.83 59.71
N PRO A 114 45.68 8.39 58.82
CA PRO A 114 47.04 8.97 58.87
C PRO A 114 47.81 9.21 57.53
N HIS A 115 48.63 10.27 57.56
CA HIS A 115 49.92 10.51 56.87
C HIS A 115 50.10 10.70 55.34
N VAL A 116 51.10 11.55 55.04
CA VAL A 116 51.58 12.01 53.72
C VAL A 116 53.11 12.17 53.78
N THR A 117 53.80 12.00 52.65
CA THR A 117 55.21 12.37 52.42
C THR A 117 55.36 12.89 50.97
N SER A 118 56.02 13.98 50.58
CA SER A 118 56.47 15.26 51.18
C SER A 118 57.70 15.72 50.38
N MET A 119 57.60 16.79 49.58
CA MET A 119 58.65 17.79 49.26
C MET A 119 57.90 19.11 48.95
N ALA A 120 58.08 20.21 49.69
CA ALA A 120 59.25 21.11 49.80
C ALA A 120 59.38 22.04 48.55
N SER A 121 59.54 23.37 48.65
CA SER A 121 59.77 24.25 49.83
C SER A 121 59.38 25.74 49.53
N VAL A 122 59.69 26.65 50.47
CA VAL A 122 59.56 28.14 50.44
C VAL A 122 58.11 28.65 50.62
N GLN A 123 57.66 28.97 51.84
CA GLN A 123 57.86 30.23 52.61
C GLN A 123 57.30 31.48 51.89
N SER A 124 56.44 32.29 52.51
CA SER A 124 56.43 32.74 53.92
C SER A 124 55.03 32.81 54.56
N HIS A 125 55.03 32.89 55.90
CA HIS A 125 53.87 33.20 56.78
C HIS A 125 53.63 34.75 56.77
N ASP A 126 52.56 35.34 57.31
CA ASP A 126 51.89 35.11 58.60
C ASP A 126 50.36 35.20 58.59
N ALA A 127 49.77 34.76 59.71
CA ALA A 127 48.33 34.73 59.97
C ALA A 127 47.97 35.66 61.15
N GLU A 128 46.65 35.90 61.28
CA GLU A 128 45.89 36.32 62.47
C GLU A 128 46.60 37.06 63.62
N ASN A 129 46.10 38.24 63.96
CA ASN A 129 45.38 38.41 65.24
C ASN A 129 44.59 39.73 65.32
N GLY A 130 43.52 39.71 66.11
CA GLY A 130 43.05 40.84 66.90
C GLY A 130 43.00 40.42 68.38
N PRO A 131 42.33 41.15 69.29
CA PRO A 131 41.63 42.43 69.11
C PRO A 131 41.96 43.47 70.20
N SER A 132 41.23 44.60 70.16
CA SER A 132 40.97 45.52 71.29
C SER A 132 42.10 46.47 71.75
N PRO A 133 41.78 47.56 72.47
CA PRO A 133 42.68 48.71 72.64
C PRO A 133 43.42 48.73 74.00
N MET A 134 44.52 49.49 74.04
CA MET A 134 45.05 50.08 75.27
C MET A 134 45.45 51.54 75.03
N ASP A 135 45.06 52.39 75.97
CA ASP A 135 45.62 53.73 76.17
C ASP A 135 46.57 53.63 77.36
N GLU A 136 47.88 53.83 77.15
CA GLU A 136 48.75 54.25 78.25
C GLU A 136 50.00 54.99 77.75
N SER A 137 50.42 55.94 78.58
CA SER A 137 51.38 57.00 78.23
C SER A 137 52.84 56.68 78.56
N ILE A 138 53.74 57.59 78.14
CA ILE A 138 55.13 57.78 78.61
C ILE A 138 56.20 56.84 78.01
N SER A 139 57.16 57.45 77.30
CA SER A 139 58.57 57.04 77.25
C SER A 139 59.46 58.23 76.84
N LEU A 140 59.69 59.15 77.78
CA LEU A 140 60.66 60.24 77.64
C LEU A 140 62.08 59.76 78.01
N SER A 141 63.07 60.08 77.17
CA SER A 141 64.50 60.01 77.52
C SER A 141 65.27 60.94 76.55
N SER A 142 65.66 62.17 76.89
CA SER A 142 65.75 62.86 78.20
C SER A 142 66.94 62.46 79.08
N THR A 143 68.11 62.26 78.48
CA THR A 143 69.40 62.16 79.19
C THR A 143 70.47 63.13 78.68
N GLU A 144 70.72 63.20 77.36
CA GLU A 144 71.82 64.03 76.82
C GLU A 144 71.58 65.55 76.95
N SER A 145 70.37 66.02 76.60
CA SER A 145 70.01 67.45 76.69
C SER A 145 69.93 67.97 78.13
N LEU A 146 69.53 67.13 79.08
CA LEU A 146 69.61 67.43 80.52
C LEU A 146 71.06 67.53 81.01
N ARG A 147 71.99 66.79 80.39
CA ARG A 147 73.42 66.81 80.73
C ARG A 147 74.09 68.13 80.34
N GLN A 148 73.77 68.67 79.16
CA GLN A 148 74.27 69.99 78.73
C GLN A 148 73.71 71.13 79.58
N LEU A 149 72.40 71.14 79.88
CA LEU A 149 71.79 72.16 80.74
C LEU A 149 72.33 72.11 82.19
N SER A 150 72.58 70.91 82.72
CA SER A 150 73.23 70.72 84.02
C SER A 150 74.65 71.31 84.08
N GLN A 151 75.44 71.17 83.01
CA GLN A 151 76.77 71.78 82.91
C GLN A 151 76.73 73.31 82.82
N GLN A 152 75.69 73.90 82.20
CA GLN A 152 75.55 75.35 82.13
C GLN A 152 75.03 75.97 83.45
N LEU A 153 74.13 75.30 84.16
CA LEU A 153 73.62 75.78 85.45
C LEU A 153 74.69 75.81 86.56
N ASN A 154 75.60 74.84 86.59
CA ASN A 154 76.72 74.83 87.55
C ASN A 154 77.75 75.96 87.34
N GLY A 155 77.70 76.68 86.22
CA GLY A 155 78.56 77.84 85.97
C GLY A 155 78.07 79.17 86.60
N LEU A 156 76.86 79.20 87.15
CA LEU A 156 76.16 80.44 87.54
C LEU A 156 75.77 80.52 89.02
N VAL A 157 76.22 79.58 89.85
CA VAL A 157 75.88 79.51 91.30
C VAL A 157 77.09 79.79 92.22
N ASN A 158 78.26 80.09 91.65
CA ASN A 158 79.39 80.64 92.41
C ASN A 158 79.33 82.18 92.45
N GLU A 159 78.88 82.70 93.59
CA GLU A 159 79.45 83.83 94.36
C GLU A 159 79.84 85.16 93.65
N SER A 160 79.52 86.34 94.18
CA SER A 160 78.65 86.70 95.32
C SER A 160 78.36 88.20 95.29
N THR A 161 77.18 88.60 95.78
CA THR A 161 76.85 90.02 96.00
C THR A 161 77.72 90.65 97.09
N SER A 162 78.35 91.79 96.81
CA SER A 162 78.96 92.67 97.84
C SER A 162 78.40 94.08 97.74
N TYR A 163 77.23 94.29 98.35
CA TYR A 163 76.71 95.63 98.65
C TYR A 163 77.31 96.11 99.98
N VAL A 164 78.18 97.13 99.93
CA VAL A 164 78.69 97.85 101.11
C VAL A 164 78.76 99.35 100.80
N ASN A 165 78.44 100.19 101.79
CA ASN A 165 78.45 101.66 101.69
C ASN A 165 79.84 102.24 101.37
N GLY A 166 79.88 103.41 100.74
CA GLY A 166 81.09 104.24 100.66
C GLY A 166 80.92 105.50 99.79
N GLU A 167 81.28 106.67 100.31
CA GLU A 167 81.22 107.96 99.62
C GLU A 167 82.36 108.13 98.57
N GLY A 168 82.15 109.00 97.57
CA GLY A 168 83.27 109.78 96.99
C GLY A 168 83.70 109.56 95.52
N LEU A 169 83.26 110.48 94.65
CA LEU A 169 84.03 111.09 93.53
C LEU A 169 84.58 110.24 92.36
N ALA A 170 83.76 110.16 91.30
CA ALA A 170 84.05 110.50 89.88
C ALA A 170 85.26 109.94 89.09
N SER A 171 84.99 109.37 87.90
CA SER A 171 85.82 109.55 86.67
C SER A 171 85.05 109.20 85.38
N SER A 172 85.50 109.70 84.23
CA SER A 172 84.78 109.72 82.93
C SER A 172 84.92 108.45 82.06
N ALA A 173 85.69 107.45 82.46
CA ALA A 173 86.16 106.39 81.56
C ALA A 173 85.08 105.35 81.13
N ASN A 174 84.04 105.13 81.93
CA ASN A 174 83.11 104.01 81.74
C ASN A 174 82.20 104.10 80.50
N ILE A 175 81.96 105.31 79.96
CA ILE A 175 80.93 105.53 78.93
C ILE A 175 81.30 104.84 77.59
N LYS A 176 82.53 105.03 77.09
CA LYS A 176 82.93 104.49 75.78
C LYS A 176 83.03 102.96 75.73
N ASN A 177 83.41 102.33 76.83
CA ASN A 177 83.47 100.87 76.93
C ASN A 177 82.07 100.23 76.92
N LEU A 178 81.07 100.96 77.42
CA LEU A 178 79.66 100.57 77.34
C LEU A 178 79.11 100.74 75.91
N GLU A 179 79.48 101.85 75.26
CA GLU A 179 79.11 102.18 73.87
C GLU A 179 79.60 101.13 72.85
N SER A 180 80.88 100.75 72.89
CA SER A 180 81.41 99.68 72.02
C SER A 180 80.72 98.33 72.25
N ARG A 181 80.41 97.97 73.51
CA ARG A 181 79.66 96.75 73.82
C ARG A 181 78.24 96.78 73.28
N TYR A 182 77.54 97.92 73.31
CA TYR A 182 76.24 98.04 72.68
C TYR A 182 76.31 97.91 71.15
N GLN A 183 77.36 98.45 70.52
CA GLN A 183 77.56 98.32 69.06
C GLN A 183 77.83 96.86 68.65
N GLU A 184 78.71 96.15 69.37
CA GLU A 184 78.98 94.72 69.14
C GLU A 184 77.73 93.86 69.41
N LEU A 185 76.99 94.15 70.47
CA LEU A 185 75.74 93.46 70.80
C LEU A 185 74.66 93.69 69.73
N SER A 186 74.58 94.89 69.14
CA SER A 186 73.68 95.17 68.01
C SER A 186 74.06 94.34 66.78
N VAL A 187 75.34 94.31 66.39
CA VAL A 187 75.79 93.52 65.22
C VAL A 187 75.61 92.01 65.44
N ALA A 188 75.83 91.52 66.66
CA ALA A 188 75.53 90.13 67.03
C ALA A 188 74.03 89.83 67.00
N LEU A 189 73.18 90.75 67.47
CA LEU A 189 71.73 90.66 67.42
C LEU A 189 71.21 90.70 65.97
N ASP A 190 71.74 91.58 65.12
CA ASP A 190 71.37 91.68 63.70
C ASP A 190 71.81 90.45 62.90
N SER A 191 72.99 89.91 63.19
CA SER A 191 73.46 88.62 62.66
C SER A 191 72.54 87.47 63.10
N SER A 192 72.18 87.42 64.39
CA SER A 192 71.23 86.44 64.93
C SER A 192 69.81 86.60 64.35
N ASN A 193 69.37 87.84 64.07
CA ASN A 193 68.11 88.12 63.41
C ASN A 193 68.12 87.68 61.95
N LEU A 194 69.26 87.80 61.26
CA LEU A 194 69.41 87.33 59.88
C LEU A 194 69.43 85.80 59.81
N THR A 195 70.15 85.11 60.70
CA THR A 195 70.16 83.65 60.75
C THR A 195 68.80 83.10 61.21
N ASN A 196 68.14 83.72 62.20
CA ASN A 196 66.77 83.37 62.58
C ASN A 196 65.77 83.55 61.43
N LYS A 197 65.91 84.59 60.60
CA LYS A 197 65.09 84.76 59.37
C LYS A 197 65.38 83.66 58.36
N GLN A 198 66.65 83.32 58.09
CA GLN A 198 67.03 82.24 57.18
C GLN A 198 66.51 80.87 57.65
N LEU A 199 66.64 80.58 58.94
CA LEU A 199 66.09 79.37 59.56
C LEU A 199 64.56 79.35 59.50
N SER A 200 63.89 80.49 59.75
CA SER A 200 62.42 80.59 59.63
C SER A 200 61.96 80.32 58.21
N SER A 201 62.60 80.92 57.20
CA SER A 201 62.31 80.63 55.79
C SER A 201 62.55 79.17 55.42
N LYS A 202 63.63 78.55 55.92
CA LYS A 202 63.91 77.13 55.66
C LYS A 202 62.92 76.20 56.39
N ILE A 203 62.46 76.57 57.58
CA ILE A 203 61.39 75.87 58.30
C ILE A 203 60.08 75.95 57.49
N GLU A 204 59.72 77.11 56.95
CA GLU A 204 58.50 77.26 56.15
C GLU A 204 58.58 76.53 54.80
N GLU A 205 59.74 76.56 54.14
CA GLU A 205 60.00 75.77 52.93
C GLU A 205 59.90 74.26 53.21
N LEU A 206 60.45 73.79 54.33
CA LEU A 206 60.35 72.38 54.75
C LEU A 206 58.93 72.00 55.18
N LYS A 207 58.15 72.90 55.79
CA LYS A 207 56.72 72.65 56.03
C LYS A 207 55.96 72.49 54.71
N GLN A 208 56.17 73.39 53.75
CA GLN A 208 55.49 73.30 52.45
C GLN A 208 55.88 72.02 51.72
N GLN A 209 57.17 71.66 51.68
CA GLN A 209 57.64 70.40 51.10
C GLN A 209 57.03 69.17 51.80
N ASN A 210 56.91 69.18 53.14
CA ASN A 210 56.21 68.11 53.85
C ASN A 210 54.71 68.07 53.54
N GLN A 211 54.04 69.21 53.39
CA GLN A 211 52.62 69.29 53.03
C GLN A 211 52.38 68.78 51.60
N ASP A 212 53.18 69.22 50.63
CA ASP A 212 53.13 68.77 49.23
C ASP A 212 53.34 67.25 49.12
N ILE A 213 54.26 66.69 49.92
CA ILE A 213 54.51 65.25 50.02
C ILE A 213 53.33 64.51 50.66
N LEU A 214 52.72 65.06 51.72
CA LEU A 214 51.53 64.47 52.37
C LEU A 214 50.32 64.45 51.43
N ASP A 215 50.07 65.53 50.72
CA ASP A 215 48.95 65.65 49.77
C ASP A 215 49.14 64.74 48.55
N GLN A 216 50.37 64.63 48.03
CA GLN A 216 50.70 63.67 46.98
C GLN A 216 50.58 62.21 47.47
N LEU A 217 50.99 61.90 48.70
CA LEU A 217 50.86 60.56 49.29
C LEU A 217 49.38 60.18 49.49
N GLU A 218 48.55 61.09 50.03
CA GLU A 218 47.11 60.81 50.18
C GLU A 218 46.42 60.71 48.81
N LYS A 219 46.84 61.48 47.81
CA LYS A 219 46.37 61.33 46.42
C LYS A 219 46.73 59.94 45.86
N GLU A 220 47.99 59.52 45.91
CA GLU A 220 48.43 58.21 45.42
C GLU A 220 47.73 57.05 46.14
N LYS A 221 47.56 57.17 47.47
CA LYS A 221 46.78 56.26 48.32
C LYS A 221 45.32 56.16 47.87
N ASN A 222 44.69 57.27 47.47
CA ASN A 222 43.32 57.26 46.97
C ASN A 222 43.20 56.78 45.51
N GLU A 223 44.18 57.06 44.66
CA GLU A 223 44.28 56.43 43.33
C GLU A 223 44.47 54.91 43.43
N PHE A 224 45.31 54.43 44.37
CA PHE A 224 45.51 53.00 44.60
C PHE A 224 44.23 52.32 45.13
N LYS A 225 43.55 52.91 46.11
CA LYS A 225 42.22 52.45 46.55
C LYS A 225 41.22 52.38 45.38
N GLN A 226 41.23 53.37 44.48
CA GLN A 226 40.31 53.38 43.33
C GLN A 226 40.66 52.28 42.31
N LYS A 227 41.95 52.03 42.04
CA LYS A 227 42.41 50.92 41.20
C LYS A 227 41.99 49.57 41.79
N LEU A 228 42.29 49.34 43.07
CA LEU A 228 41.89 48.13 43.80
C LEU A 228 40.37 47.93 43.81
N ALA A 229 39.58 49.00 43.99
CA ALA A 229 38.12 48.91 43.96
C ALA A 229 37.58 48.55 42.56
N LYS A 230 38.20 49.06 41.48
CA LYS A 230 37.85 48.71 40.09
C LYS A 230 38.21 47.25 39.77
N GLU A 231 39.40 46.81 40.16
CA GLU A 231 39.86 45.42 40.00
C GLU A 231 38.97 44.44 40.79
N GLN A 232 38.63 44.78 42.05
CA GLN A 232 37.71 43.98 42.86
C GLN A 232 36.25 44.04 42.33
N GLY A 233 35.89 45.06 41.54
CA GLY A 233 34.64 45.11 40.78
C GLY A 233 34.65 44.10 39.63
N ALA A 234 35.64 44.23 38.74
CA ALA A 234 35.81 43.33 37.59
C ALA A 234 35.93 41.85 37.98
N LEU A 235 36.64 41.53 39.08
CA LEU A 235 36.73 40.16 39.60
C LEU A 235 35.39 39.63 40.14
N ARG A 236 34.54 40.49 40.73
CA ARG A 236 33.18 40.09 41.13
C ARG A 236 32.28 39.86 39.92
N GLU A 237 32.36 40.73 38.91
CA GLU A 237 31.61 40.58 37.66
C GLU A 237 32.01 39.30 36.92
N GLN A 238 33.31 39.01 36.80
CA GLN A 238 33.82 37.77 36.22
C GLN A 238 33.38 36.54 37.02
N LEU A 239 33.42 36.58 38.35
CA LEU A 239 32.92 35.50 39.20
C LEU A 239 31.41 35.28 39.01
N GLN A 240 30.63 36.36 38.90
CA GLN A 240 29.18 36.28 38.66
C GLN A 240 28.86 35.64 37.31
N VAL A 241 29.59 36.00 36.25
CA VAL A 241 29.47 35.38 34.91
C VAL A 241 29.87 33.90 34.96
N HIS A 242 30.93 33.54 35.69
CA HIS A 242 31.30 32.13 35.87
C HIS A 242 30.25 31.33 36.65
N ILE A 243 29.65 31.90 37.71
CA ILE A 243 28.56 31.27 38.46
C ILE A 243 27.34 31.04 37.55
N GLN A 244 26.96 32.03 36.74
CA GLN A 244 25.86 31.90 35.77
C GLN A 244 26.17 30.83 34.70
N THR A 245 27.40 30.82 34.17
CA THR A 245 27.85 29.84 33.17
C THR A 245 27.83 28.41 33.75
N ILE A 246 28.32 28.22 34.98
CA ILE A 246 28.25 26.93 35.68
C ILE A 246 26.78 26.53 35.93
N GLY A 247 25.91 27.47 36.31
CA GLY A 247 24.48 27.22 36.46
C GLY A 247 23.84 26.68 35.18
N ILE A 248 24.06 27.35 34.05
CA ILE A 248 23.56 26.95 32.72
C ILE A 248 24.06 25.54 32.37
N LEU A 249 25.37 25.30 32.47
CA LEU A 249 25.98 23.99 32.17
C LEU A 249 25.48 22.87 33.09
N VAL A 250 25.11 23.17 34.34
CA VAL A 250 24.53 22.19 35.27
C VAL A 250 23.07 21.89 34.91
N SER A 251 22.26 22.88 34.52
CA SER A 251 20.92 22.63 33.98
C SER A 251 20.96 21.83 32.68
N GLU A 252 21.76 22.26 31.69
CA GLU A 252 21.91 21.55 30.40
C GLU A 252 22.36 20.10 30.62
N LYS A 253 23.31 19.85 31.53
CA LYS A 253 23.73 18.50 31.90
C LYS A 253 22.60 17.68 32.54
N SER A 254 21.77 18.29 33.39
CA SER A 254 20.62 17.63 34.01
C SER A 254 19.54 17.27 32.98
N ASP A 255 19.24 18.20 32.06
CA ASP A 255 18.24 18.03 31.03
C ASP A 255 18.69 16.98 30.00
N LEU A 256 19.95 17.03 29.56
CA LEU A 256 20.56 16.00 28.70
C LEU A 256 20.61 14.63 29.38
N HIS A 257 20.86 14.56 30.69
CA HIS A 257 20.83 13.29 31.44
C HIS A 257 19.40 12.73 31.52
N THR A 258 18.40 13.59 31.70
CA THR A 258 16.98 13.22 31.74
C THR A 258 16.50 12.76 30.35
N ALA A 259 16.88 13.47 29.28
CA ALA A 259 16.59 13.09 27.91
C ALA A 259 17.27 11.76 27.52
N LEU A 260 18.53 11.55 27.93
CA LEU A 260 19.26 10.31 27.69
C LEU A 260 18.64 9.11 28.41
N THR A 261 18.27 9.26 29.69
CA THR A 261 17.64 8.18 30.47
C THR A 261 16.26 7.83 29.95
N HIS A 262 15.43 8.83 29.61
CA HIS A 262 14.14 8.62 28.92
C HIS A 262 14.32 7.89 27.59
N THR A 263 15.26 8.34 26.74
CA THR A 263 15.55 7.70 25.45
C THR A 263 16.03 6.25 25.61
N GLN A 264 16.87 5.98 26.61
CA GLN A 264 17.34 4.63 26.93
C GLN A 264 16.22 3.73 27.46
N GLN A 265 15.25 4.28 28.21
CA GLN A 265 14.06 3.54 28.66
C GLN A 265 13.12 3.23 27.49
N ALA A 266 12.84 4.19 26.61
CA ALA A 266 12.04 3.98 25.40
C ALA A 266 12.69 2.93 24.47
N ALA A 267 14.02 2.95 24.32
CA ALA A 267 14.76 1.93 23.57
C ALA A 267 14.63 0.52 24.19
N ARG A 268 14.68 0.39 25.52
CA ARG A 268 14.43 -0.89 26.22
C ARG A 268 13.00 -1.39 26.03
N GLN A 269 12.01 -0.50 26.11
CA GLN A 269 10.61 -0.85 25.87
C GLN A 269 10.41 -1.35 24.43
N LYS A 270 10.98 -0.67 23.44
CA LYS A 270 10.93 -1.08 22.03
C LYS A 270 11.68 -2.39 21.75
N ALA A 271 12.76 -2.69 22.49
CA ALA A 271 13.40 -4.00 22.42
C ALA A 271 12.46 -5.12 22.90
N GLY A 272 11.79 -4.94 24.05
CA GLY A 272 10.79 -5.89 24.55
C GLY A 272 9.60 -6.10 23.60
N GLU A 273 9.06 -5.01 23.03
CA GLU A 273 8.01 -5.09 22.00
C GLU A 273 8.45 -5.91 20.77
N LEU A 274 9.72 -5.81 20.36
CA LEU A 274 10.26 -6.58 19.24
C LEU A 274 10.46 -8.06 19.60
N GLU A 275 10.83 -8.39 20.83
CA GLU A 275 10.92 -9.78 21.32
C GLU A 275 9.53 -10.43 21.43
N ASP A 276 8.52 -9.71 21.90
CA ASP A 276 7.11 -10.15 21.91
C ASP A 276 6.57 -10.34 20.48
N LEU A 277 6.89 -9.44 19.54
CA LEU A 277 6.51 -9.60 18.13
C LEU A 277 7.24 -10.79 17.47
N ALA A 278 8.51 -11.03 17.81
CA ALA A 278 9.28 -12.17 17.31
C ALA A 278 8.72 -13.51 17.82
N SER A 279 8.39 -13.62 19.11
CA SER A 279 7.79 -14.84 19.67
C SER A 279 6.38 -15.11 19.10
N ARG A 280 5.56 -14.07 18.91
CA ARG A 280 4.27 -14.17 18.20
C ARG A 280 4.44 -14.60 16.75
N LEU A 281 5.44 -14.08 16.03
CA LEU A 281 5.76 -14.52 14.67
C LEU A 281 6.23 -15.98 14.63
N GLN A 282 7.03 -16.43 15.59
CA GLN A 282 7.48 -17.81 15.71
C GLN A 282 6.32 -18.78 15.97
N SER A 283 5.43 -18.46 16.91
CA SER A 283 4.24 -19.29 17.17
C SER A 283 3.28 -19.34 15.97
N SER A 284 3.11 -18.22 15.25
CA SER A 284 2.35 -18.20 13.99
C SER A 284 2.99 -19.09 12.91
N ARG A 285 4.32 -19.07 12.76
CA ARG A 285 5.05 -19.95 11.82
C ARG A 285 4.90 -21.43 12.18
N GLN A 286 5.00 -21.78 13.47
CA GLN A 286 4.73 -23.15 13.93
C GLN A 286 3.30 -23.57 13.57
N ARG A 287 2.31 -22.69 13.83
CA ARG A 287 0.91 -22.99 13.57
C ARG A 287 0.60 -23.15 12.07
N ILE A 288 1.24 -22.38 11.20
CA ILE A 288 1.18 -22.58 9.75
C ILE A 288 1.71 -23.97 9.38
N GLY A 289 2.90 -24.34 9.87
CA GLY A 289 3.47 -25.67 9.61
C GLY A 289 2.65 -26.84 10.19
N GLU A 290 1.87 -26.63 11.26
CA GLU A 290 0.87 -27.59 11.75
C GLU A 290 -0.32 -27.71 10.78
N LEU A 291 -0.86 -26.58 10.33
CA LEU A 291 -1.98 -26.55 9.38
C LEU A 291 -1.59 -27.21 8.04
N GLU A 292 -0.40 -26.93 7.51
CA GLU A 292 0.15 -27.58 6.31
C GLU A 292 0.24 -29.11 6.44
N ARG A 293 0.67 -29.61 7.61
CA ARG A 293 0.68 -31.05 7.93
C ARG A 293 -0.74 -31.63 7.99
N THR A 294 -1.69 -30.95 8.63
CA THR A 294 -3.09 -31.42 8.64
C THR A 294 -3.74 -31.39 7.26
N LEU A 295 -3.49 -30.36 6.44
CA LEU A 295 -3.99 -30.23 5.07
C LEU A 295 -3.41 -31.33 4.17
N SER A 296 -2.14 -31.69 4.36
CA SER A 296 -1.49 -32.80 3.67
C SER A 296 -2.12 -34.15 4.04
N ALA A 297 -2.39 -34.38 5.33
CA ALA A 297 -3.07 -35.59 5.82
C ALA A 297 -4.51 -35.70 5.27
N VAL A 298 -5.29 -34.61 5.33
CA VAL A 298 -6.65 -34.55 4.76
C VAL A 298 -6.62 -34.76 3.24
N SER A 299 -5.63 -34.20 2.52
CA SER A 299 -5.45 -34.44 1.08
C SER A 299 -5.18 -35.92 0.77
N MET A 300 -4.39 -36.61 1.60
CA MET A 300 -4.15 -38.05 1.47
C MET A 300 -5.42 -38.87 1.80
N GLN A 301 -6.16 -38.49 2.84
CA GLN A 301 -7.41 -39.13 3.23
C GLN A 301 -8.48 -38.99 2.15
N GLN A 302 -8.66 -37.79 1.57
CA GLN A 302 -9.56 -37.57 0.44
C GLN A 302 -9.17 -38.44 -0.76
N LYS A 303 -7.88 -38.46 -1.15
CA LYS A 303 -7.39 -39.31 -2.24
C LYS A 303 -7.58 -40.81 -1.98
N GLN A 304 -7.75 -41.24 -0.73
CA GLN A 304 -8.06 -42.62 -0.38
C GLN A 304 -9.57 -42.89 -0.40
N ALA A 305 -10.40 -41.96 0.10
CA ALA A 305 -11.85 -42.00 -0.03
C ALA A 305 -12.30 -41.99 -1.51
N ASP A 306 -11.64 -41.18 -2.36
CA ASP A 306 -11.89 -41.13 -3.80
C ASP A 306 -11.62 -42.45 -4.52
N LYS A 307 -10.66 -43.26 -4.02
CA LYS A 307 -10.42 -44.63 -4.54
C LYS A 307 -11.52 -45.56 -4.06
N TYR A 308 -11.79 -45.58 -2.77
CA TYR A 308 -12.81 -46.44 -2.17
C TYR A 308 -14.20 -46.22 -2.80
N ASN A 309 -14.60 -44.97 -3.00
CA ASN A 309 -15.82 -44.62 -3.74
C ASN A 309 -15.80 -45.14 -5.19
N LYS A 310 -14.68 -45.03 -5.90
CA LYS A 310 -14.54 -45.59 -7.26
C LYS A 310 -14.64 -47.10 -7.27
N ASP A 311 -14.11 -47.78 -6.26
CA ASP A 311 -14.19 -49.24 -6.14
C ASP A 311 -15.62 -49.69 -5.80
N LEU A 312 -16.29 -49.04 -4.83
CA LEU A 312 -17.72 -49.23 -4.55
C LEU A 312 -18.61 -49.00 -5.78
N THR A 313 -18.34 -48.00 -6.62
CA THR A 313 -19.12 -47.80 -7.86
C THR A 313 -18.96 -48.95 -8.85
N LYS A 314 -17.77 -49.58 -8.94
CA LYS A 314 -17.56 -50.78 -9.78
C LYS A 314 -18.32 -51.98 -9.22
N GLU A 315 -18.29 -52.18 -7.91
CA GLU A 315 -19.03 -53.27 -7.24
C GLU A 315 -20.54 -53.11 -7.43
N ARG A 316 -21.07 -51.89 -7.23
CA ARG A 316 -22.47 -51.55 -7.52
C ARG A 316 -22.84 -51.89 -8.97
N ASP A 317 -22.01 -51.52 -9.94
CA ASP A 317 -22.31 -51.72 -11.36
C ASP A 317 -22.15 -53.18 -11.78
N ALA A 318 -21.23 -53.92 -11.18
CA ALA A 318 -21.12 -55.37 -11.33
C ALA A 318 -22.34 -56.11 -10.75
N LEU A 319 -22.77 -55.77 -9.53
CA LEU A 319 -23.99 -56.32 -8.91
C LEU A 319 -25.25 -55.98 -9.72
N LYS A 320 -25.35 -54.75 -10.24
CA LYS A 320 -26.46 -54.34 -11.13
C LYS A 320 -26.48 -55.14 -12.43
N LEU A 321 -25.32 -55.46 -13.00
CA LEU A 321 -25.20 -56.32 -14.17
C LEU A 321 -25.60 -57.78 -13.84
N GLU A 322 -25.23 -58.29 -12.67
CA GLU A 322 -25.59 -59.66 -12.25
C GLU A 322 -27.09 -59.79 -11.96
N LEU A 323 -27.70 -58.79 -11.32
CA LEU A 323 -29.15 -58.71 -11.15
C LEU A 323 -29.88 -58.69 -12.50
N TYR A 324 -29.36 -57.98 -13.51
CA TYR A 324 -29.94 -57.98 -14.85
C TYR A 324 -29.87 -59.37 -15.51
N LYS A 325 -28.75 -60.10 -15.40
CA LYS A 325 -28.64 -61.49 -15.89
C LYS A 325 -29.63 -62.40 -15.18
N ASN A 326 -29.68 -62.34 -13.84
CA ASN A 326 -30.54 -63.21 -13.04
C ASN A 326 -32.03 -62.93 -13.30
N ASN A 327 -32.41 -61.67 -13.52
CA ASN A 327 -33.77 -61.33 -13.91
C ASN A 327 -34.11 -61.90 -15.30
N LYS A 328 -33.20 -61.77 -16.29
CA LYS A 328 -33.41 -62.38 -17.61
C LYS A 328 -33.55 -63.91 -17.50
N ASN A 329 -32.66 -64.58 -16.76
CA ASN A 329 -32.72 -66.03 -16.56
C ASN A 329 -34.05 -66.46 -15.91
N ASN A 330 -34.63 -65.62 -15.03
CA ASN A 330 -35.93 -65.86 -14.41
C ASN A 330 -37.07 -65.75 -15.44
N GLU A 331 -37.09 -64.73 -16.30
CA GLU A 331 -38.07 -64.64 -17.40
C GLU A 331 -37.93 -65.80 -18.41
N ASP A 332 -36.70 -66.16 -18.78
CA ASP A 332 -36.42 -67.32 -19.66
C ASP A 332 -36.94 -68.64 -19.03
N LEU A 333 -36.87 -68.80 -17.70
CA LEU A 333 -37.42 -69.95 -16.96
C LEU A 333 -38.95 -69.91 -16.82
N LYS A 334 -39.56 -68.73 -16.61
CA LYS A 334 -41.03 -68.57 -16.60
C LYS A 334 -41.64 -68.95 -17.95
N GLN A 335 -41.00 -68.55 -19.04
CA GLN A 335 -41.40 -68.93 -20.40
C GLN A 335 -41.36 -70.46 -20.57
N GLN A 336 -40.28 -71.12 -20.12
CA GLN A 336 -40.17 -72.58 -20.17
C GLN A 336 -41.25 -73.28 -19.34
N ASN A 337 -41.56 -72.79 -18.12
CA ASN A 337 -42.64 -73.34 -17.31
C ASN A 337 -44.00 -73.18 -18.00
N SER A 338 -44.29 -71.99 -18.54
CA SER A 338 -45.55 -71.69 -19.26
C SER A 338 -45.76 -72.64 -20.46
N GLU A 339 -44.68 -72.90 -21.22
CA GLU A 339 -44.73 -73.88 -22.31
C GLU A 339 -44.92 -75.32 -21.84
N LEU A 340 -44.41 -75.70 -20.67
CA LEU A 340 -44.61 -77.05 -20.10
C LEU A 340 -46.04 -77.23 -19.58
N GLU A 341 -46.63 -76.18 -19.00
CA GLU A 341 -48.03 -76.13 -18.58
C GLU A 341 -48.98 -76.25 -19.79
N GLU A 342 -48.71 -75.54 -20.90
CA GLU A 342 -49.48 -75.69 -22.14
C GLU A 342 -49.36 -77.10 -22.72
N LYS A 343 -48.14 -77.66 -22.81
CA LYS A 343 -47.90 -79.03 -23.28
C LYS A 343 -48.64 -80.07 -22.42
N LEU A 344 -48.71 -79.87 -21.10
CA LEU A 344 -49.48 -80.72 -20.19
C LEU A 344 -50.99 -80.62 -20.45
N LEU A 345 -51.51 -79.41 -20.64
CA LEU A 345 -52.93 -79.17 -20.93
C LEU A 345 -53.36 -79.82 -22.25
N VAL A 346 -52.53 -79.74 -23.30
CA VAL A 346 -52.76 -80.42 -24.59
C VAL A 346 -52.73 -81.94 -24.45
N LEU A 347 -51.86 -82.49 -23.60
CA LEU A 347 -51.84 -83.94 -23.33
C LEU A 347 -53.07 -84.42 -22.55
N LEU A 348 -53.60 -83.60 -21.64
CA LEU A 348 -54.85 -83.89 -20.92
C LEU A 348 -56.06 -83.92 -21.86
N THR A 349 -56.24 -82.91 -22.72
CA THR A 349 -57.37 -82.89 -23.66
C THR A 349 -57.29 -84.04 -24.67
N LYS A 350 -56.09 -84.41 -25.13
CA LYS A 350 -55.89 -85.59 -25.99
C LYS A 350 -56.20 -86.92 -25.27
N LYS A 351 -55.83 -87.05 -23.99
CA LYS A 351 -56.21 -88.21 -23.17
C LYS A 351 -57.73 -88.35 -23.11
N ASP A 352 -58.43 -87.25 -22.83
CA ASP A 352 -59.88 -87.27 -22.64
C ASP A 352 -60.62 -87.54 -23.96
N SER A 353 -60.13 -87.04 -25.11
CA SER A 353 -60.69 -87.40 -26.42
C SER A 353 -60.47 -88.88 -26.77
N MET A 354 -59.29 -89.44 -26.47
CA MET A 354 -59.04 -90.88 -26.67
C MET A 354 -59.88 -91.76 -25.73
N GLN A 355 -60.22 -91.27 -24.53
CA GLN A 355 -61.11 -91.99 -23.62
C GLN A 355 -62.54 -92.06 -24.18
N LEU A 356 -63.06 -90.97 -24.75
CA LEU A 356 -64.36 -90.94 -25.44
C LEU A 356 -64.40 -91.89 -26.66
N GLU A 357 -63.33 -91.91 -27.47
CA GLU A 357 -63.22 -92.82 -28.63
C GLU A 357 -63.25 -94.30 -28.21
N VAL A 358 -62.55 -94.66 -27.12
CA VAL A 358 -62.59 -96.02 -26.54
C VAL A 358 -63.98 -96.39 -26.03
N GLU A 359 -64.73 -95.45 -25.45
CA GLU A 359 -66.13 -95.68 -25.05
C GLU A 359 -67.07 -95.87 -26.25
N GLU A 360 -66.85 -95.16 -27.36
CA GLU A 360 -67.64 -95.33 -28.58
C GLU A 360 -67.35 -96.69 -29.25
N LEU A 361 -66.08 -97.08 -29.32
CA LEU A 361 -65.67 -98.39 -29.86
C LEU A 361 -66.22 -99.56 -29.05
N ARG A 362 -66.31 -99.45 -27.71
CA ARG A 362 -66.99 -100.45 -26.86
C ARG A 362 -68.47 -100.61 -27.22
N LYS A 363 -69.21 -99.50 -27.33
CA LYS A 363 -70.64 -99.50 -27.71
C LYS A 363 -70.87 -100.10 -29.11
N LYS A 364 -69.93 -99.89 -30.04
CA LYS A 364 -69.94 -100.51 -31.37
C LYS A 364 -69.66 -102.02 -31.34
N LEU A 365 -68.78 -102.49 -30.46
CA LEU A 365 -68.50 -103.93 -30.28
C LEU A 365 -69.71 -104.66 -29.67
N GLU A 366 -70.29 -104.12 -28.60
CA GLU A 366 -71.49 -104.69 -27.96
C GLU A 366 -72.66 -104.84 -28.94
N MET A 367 -72.81 -103.89 -29.87
CA MET A 367 -73.81 -103.95 -30.95
C MET A 367 -73.50 -105.01 -32.02
N SER A 368 -72.23 -105.23 -32.38
CA SER A 368 -71.86 -106.23 -33.39
C SER A 368 -71.89 -107.66 -32.84
N GLU A 369 -71.59 -107.85 -31.55
CA GLU A 369 -71.79 -109.11 -30.83
C GLU A 369 -73.29 -109.50 -30.78
N LEU A 370 -74.17 -108.54 -30.49
CA LEU A 370 -75.63 -108.73 -30.57
C LEU A 370 -76.12 -109.17 -31.96
N LEU A 371 -75.58 -108.57 -33.04
CA LEU A 371 -75.92 -108.95 -34.41
C LEU A 371 -75.42 -110.36 -34.75
N LEU A 372 -74.17 -110.70 -34.40
CA LEU A 372 -73.62 -112.05 -34.59
C LEU A 372 -74.44 -113.12 -33.83
N GLN A 373 -74.95 -112.78 -32.65
CA GLN A 373 -75.82 -113.66 -31.87
C GLN A 373 -77.19 -113.91 -32.56
N GLN A 374 -77.72 -112.94 -33.32
CA GLN A 374 -78.92 -113.14 -34.14
C GLN A 374 -78.65 -113.99 -35.40
N PHE A 375 -77.56 -113.72 -36.11
CA PHE A 375 -77.19 -114.45 -37.34
C PHE A 375 -76.71 -115.89 -37.13
N SER A 376 -76.53 -116.33 -35.87
CA SER A 376 -76.16 -117.71 -35.52
C SER A 376 -77.31 -118.74 -35.67
N SER A 377 -78.35 -118.42 -36.44
CA SER A 377 -79.53 -119.28 -36.70
C SER A 377 -79.47 -119.89 -38.11
N PRO A 378 -79.58 -121.22 -38.29
CA PRO A 378 -79.24 -121.86 -39.58
C PRO A 378 -80.41 -121.92 -40.59
N SER A 379 -80.21 -121.37 -41.79
CA SER A 379 -80.93 -121.72 -43.02
C SER A 379 -80.10 -121.42 -44.29
N GLU A 380 -80.35 -122.15 -45.39
CA GLU A 380 -79.44 -122.27 -46.54
C GLU A 380 -79.56 -121.19 -47.67
N PRO A 381 -78.56 -121.08 -48.59
CA PRO A 381 -78.33 -119.87 -49.38
C PRO A 381 -78.56 -119.99 -50.90
N ARG A 382 -78.40 -118.86 -51.64
CA ARG A 382 -78.01 -118.93 -53.08
C ARG A 382 -77.19 -117.76 -53.65
N ASP A 383 -77.39 -116.52 -53.19
CA ASP A 383 -76.56 -115.37 -53.63
C ASP A 383 -75.12 -115.39 -53.06
N SER A 384 -74.86 -116.32 -52.15
CA SER A 384 -73.66 -116.36 -51.31
C SER A 384 -72.35 -116.39 -52.09
N ASN A 385 -72.24 -117.03 -53.25
CA ASN A 385 -70.93 -117.23 -53.89
C ASN A 385 -70.28 -115.95 -54.44
N GLN A 386 -71.05 -115.01 -55.00
CA GLN A 386 -70.48 -113.77 -55.53
C GLN A 386 -70.24 -112.76 -54.40
N GLN A 387 -71.14 -112.73 -53.40
CA GLN A 387 -70.97 -112.00 -52.15
C GLN A 387 -69.75 -112.53 -51.37
N LEU A 388 -69.51 -113.84 -51.35
CA LEU A 388 -68.36 -114.48 -50.71
C LEU A 388 -67.05 -114.05 -51.38
N GLN A 389 -66.99 -113.89 -52.70
CA GLN A 389 -65.77 -113.44 -53.35
C GLN A 389 -65.48 -111.95 -53.10
N GLN A 390 -66.49 -111.09 -53.05
CA GLN A 390 -66.31 -109.71 -52.58
C GLN A 390 -65.89 -109.69 -51.10
N ALA A 391 -66.55 -110.48 -50.25
CA ALA A 391 -66.20 -110.62 -48.84
C ALA A 391 -64.79 -111.20 -48.63
N LEU A 392 -64.25 -112.02 -49.54
CA LEU A 392 -62.87 -112.50 -49.51
C LEU A 392 -61.86 -111.39 -49.88
N GLU A 393 -62.18 -110.52 -50.84
CA GLU A 393 -61.32 -109.37 -51.18
C GLU A 393 -61.38 -108.29 -50.09
N GLU A 394 -62.56 -108.02 -49.53
CA GLU A 394 -62.75 -107.19 -48.35
C GLU A 394 -62.03 -107.79 -47.13
N GLN A 395 -62.13 -109.10 -46.89
CA GLN A 395 -61.37 -109.80 -45.85
C GLN A 395 -59.86 -109.66 -46.06
N ALA A 396 -59.36 -109.67 -47.30
CA ALA A 396 -57.94 -109.48 -47.60
C ALA A 396 -57.46 -108.00 -47.51
N GLN A 397 -58.38 -107.03 -47.51
CA GLN A 397 -58.09 -105.63 -47.17
C GLN A 397 -58.16 -105.41 -45.65
N LEU A 398 -59.22 -105.91 -45.01
CA LEU A 398 -59.41 -105.89 -43.56
C LEU A 398 -58.28 -106.64 -42.83
N GLN A 399 -57.77 -107.75 -43.37
CA GLN A 399 -56.59 -108.44 -42.82
C GLN A 399 -55.36 -107.53 -42.80
N ARG A 400 -55.07 -106.81 -43.90
CA ARG A 400 -53.96 -105.83 -43.95
C ARG A 400 -54.17 -104.67 -42.99
N GLN A 401 -55.37 -104.10 -42.92
CA GLN A 401 -55.69 -103.06 -41.94
C GLN A 401 -55.57 -103.56 -40.50
N VAL A 402 -55.98 -104.81 -40.22
CA VAL A 402 -55.82 -105.46 -38.92
C VAL A 402 -54.35 -105.76 -38.62
N GLU A 403 -53.51 -106.03 -39.61
CA GLU A 403 -52.06 -106.23 -39.44
C GLU A 403 -51.33 -104.91 -39.19
N GLU A 404 -51.71 -103.83 -39.87
CA GLU A 404 -51.22 -102.47 -39.64
C GLU A 404 -51.67 -101.95 -38.26
N LEU A 405 -52.93 -102.14 -37.89
CA LEU A 405 -53.45 -101.85 -36.55
C LEU A 405 -52.76 -102.72 -35.47
N LYS A 406 -52.45 -104.00 -35.73
CA LYS A 406 -51.64 -104.84 -34.82
C LYS A 406 -50.21 -104.33 -34.69
N TYR A 407 -49.63 -103.73 -35.73
CA TYR A 407 -48.30 -103.12 -35.67
C TYR A 407 -48.33 -101.83 -34.82
N LEU A 408 -49.27 -100.92 -35.11
CA LEU A 408 -49.46 -99.68 -34.34
C LEU A 408 -49.83 -99.96 -32.88
N LEU A 409 -50.69 -100.95 -32.61
CA LEU A 409 -51.04 -101.36 -31.25
C LEU A 409 -49.86 -101.97 -30.50
N LYS A 410 -48.95 -102.69 -31.18
CA LYS A 410 -47.67 -103.13 -30.58
C LYS A 410 -46.74 -101.95 -30.28
N GLN A 411 -46.64 -100.96 -31.17
CA GLN A 411 -45.83 -99.77 -30.92
C GLN A 411 -46.38 -98.98 -29.73
N LEU A 412 -47.68 -98.65 -29.73
CA LEU A 412 -48.35 -97.97 -28.62
C LEU A 412 -48.29 -98.78 -27.32
N GLN A 413 -48.28 -100.12 -27.39
CA GLN A 413 -48.03 -100.97 -26.24
C GLN A 413 -46.60 -100.78 -25.69
N VAL A 414 -45.56 -100.80 -26.54
CA VAL A 414 -44.16 -100.57 -26.12
C VAL A 414 -43.98 -99.17 -25.53
N GLU A 415 -44.57 -98.14 -26.16
CA GLU A 415 -44.54 -96.77 -25.65
C GLU A 415 -45.24 -96.66 -24.28
N ARG A 416 -46.45 -97.23 -24.15
CA ARG A 416 -47.20 -97.30 -22.88
C ARG A 416 -46.44 -98.09 -21.80
N ASP A 417 -45.83 -99.21 -22.15
CA ASP A 417 -45.06 -100.02 -21.21
C ASP A 417 -43.78 -99.28 -20.76
N HIS A 418 -43.15 -98.50 -21.64
CA HIS A 418 -42.06 -97.58 -21.29
C HIS A 418 -42.52 -96.43 -20.36
N TYR A 419 -43.65 -95.77 -20.65
CA TYR A 419 -44.25 -94.78 -19.74
C TYR A 419 -44.60 -95.38 -18.38
N VAL A 420 -45.10 -96.61 -18.32
CA VAL A 420 -45.37 -97.33 -17.07
C VAL A 420 -44.09 -97.63 -16.29
N VAL A 421 -42.96 -97.88 -16.95
CA VAL A 421 -41.64 -98.02 -16.27
C VAL A 421 -41.18 -96.67 -15.71
N ASN A 422 -41.18 -95.60 -16.50
CA ASN A 422 -40.79 -94.25 -16.04
C ASN A 422 -41.68 -93.78 -14.86
N LEU A 423 -42.99 -94.00 -14.93
CA LEU A 423 -43.91 -93.70 -13.81
C LEU A 423 -43.64 -94.56 -12.57
N LYS A 424 -43.22 -95.83 -12.72
CA LYS A 424 -42.79 -96.67 -11.58
C LYS A 424 -41.48 -96.17 -10.97
N GLU A 425 -40.52 -95.74 -11.78
CA GLU A 425 -39.25 -95.19 -11.32
C GLU A 425 -39.44 -93.85 -10.57
N GLN A 426 -40.28 -92.95 -11.10
CA GLN A 426 -40.66 -91.71 -10.41
C GLN A 426 -41.45 -91.98 -9.13
N ASN A 427 -42.40 -92.92 -9.15
CA ASN A 427 -43.16 -93.30 -7.94
C ASN A 427 -42.25 -93.94 -6.89
N ALA A 428 -41.28 -94.78 -7.29
CA ALA A 428 -40.27 -95.33 -6.38
C ALA A 428 -39.36 -94.23 -5.78
N PHE A 429 -38.95 -93.24 -6.59
CA PHE A 429 -38.19 -92.07 -6.09
C PHE A 429 -39.02 -91.26 -5.07
N TRP A 430 -40.30 -91.00 -5.34
CA TRP A 430 -41.17 -90.29 -4.42
C TRP A 430 -41.53 -91.11 -3.17
N GLN A 431 -41.68 -92.44 -3.29
CA GLN A 431 -41.84 -93.35 -2.15
C GLN A 431 -40.59 -93.36 -1.27
N GLU A 432 -39.39 -93.41 -1.85
CA GLU A 432 -38.13 -93.34 -1.11
C GLU A 432 -37.94 -91.96 -0.46
N LYS A 433 -38.33 -90.86 -1.12
CA LYS A 433 -38.35 -89.52 -0.51
C LYS A 433 -39.36 -89.42 0.63
N MET A 434 -40.55 -89.99 0.46
CA MET A 434 -41.58 -90.06 1.51
C MET A 434 -41.12 -90.93 2.68
N LYS A 435 -40.42 -92.04 2.41
CA LYS A 435 -39.82 -92.92 3.41
C LYS A 435 -38.74 -92.20 4.22
N GLN A 436 -37.79 -91.53 3.56
CA GLN A 436 -36.78 -90.68 4.22
C GLN A 436 -37.39 -89.56 5.06
N MET A 437 -38.52 -88.98 4.65
CA MET A 437 -39.27 -88.00 5.46
C MET A 437 -40.02 -88.65 6.62
N SER A 438 -40.60 -89.85 6.43
CA SER A 438 -41.28 -90.59 7.50
C SER A 438 -40.33 -91.16 8.54
N GLU A 439 -39.11 -91.53 8.14
CA GLU A 439 -38.02 -91.94 9.02
C GLU A 439 -37.58 -90.76 9.89
N LYS A 440 -37.37 -89.57 9.31
CA LYS A 440 -37.12 -88.33 10.08
C LYS A 440 -38.27 -87.94 11.01
N LEU A 441 -39.52 -88.14 10.59
CA LEU A 441 -40.70 -87.92 11.44
C LEU A 441 -40.87 -89.01 12.51
N PHE A 442 -40.21 -90.16 12.36
CA PHE A 442 -40.11 -91.20 13.38
C PHE A 442 -38.97 -90.91 14.35
N GLU A 443 -37.78 -90.51 13.88
CA GLU A 443 -36.67 -90.01 14.70
C GLU A 443 -37.13 -88.85 15.59
N LEU A 444 -37.78 -87.82 15.03
CA LEU A 444 -38.36 -86.70 15.79
C LEU A 444 -39.52 -87.11 16.72
N ARG A 445 -40.20 -88.23 16.43
CA ARG A 445 -41.22 -88.79 17.32
C ARG A 445 -40.58 -89.51 18.49
N GLU A 446 -39.56 -90.33 18.27
CA GLU A 446 -38.81 -90.99 19.34
C GLU A 446 -38.02 -89.99 20.18
N GLU A 447 -37.47 -88.92 19.60
CA GLU A 447 -36.88 -87.80 20.34
C GLU A 447 -37.93 -87.09 21.21
N LYS A 448 -39.12 -86.81 20.65
CA LYS A 448 -40.25 -86.28 21.41
C LYS A 448 -40.73 -87.26 22.48
N GLU A 449 -40.75 -88.56 22.23
CA GLU A 449 -41.24 -89.58 23.16
C GLU A 449 -40.22 -89.85 24.28
N CYS A 450 -38.93 -89.82 23.98
CA CYS A 450 -37.85 -89.75 24.98
C CYS A 450 -37.98 -88.47 25.82
N SER A 451 -38.23 -87.32 25.21
CA SER A 451 -38.43 -86.04 25.90
C SER A 451 -39.69 -86.04 26.77
N MET A 452 -40.81 -86.58 26.28
CA MET A 452 -42.03 -86.77 27.05
C MET A 452 -41.85 -87.80 28.17
N SER A 453 -41.05 -88.85 27.97
CA SER A 453 -40.70 -89.82 29.01
C SER A 453 -39.80 -89.18 30.07
N GLN A 454 -38.86 -88.32 29.68
CA GLN A 454 -38.04 -87.54 30.60
C GLN A 454 -38.89 -86.54 31.39
N VAL A 455 -39.85 -85.86 30.73
CA VAL A 455 -40.86 -85.03 31.40
C VAL A 455 -41.71 -85.87 32.34
N GLN A 456 -42.19 -87.06 31.94
CA GLN A 456 -42.94 -87.96 32.82
C GLN A 456 -42.12 -88.48 34.01
N VAL A 457 -40.80 -88.65 33.88
CA VAL A 457 -39.90 -88.98 35.01
C VAL A 457 -39.73 -87.78 35.95
N LEU A 458 -39.68 -86.56 35.41
CA LEU A 458 -39.68 -85.32 36.20
C LEU A 458 -41.04 -85.06 36.87
N GLU A 459 -42.15 -85.33 36.17
CA GLU A 459 -43.51 -85.23 36.70
C GLU A 459 -43.82 -86.30 37.74
N THR A 460 -43.37 -87.55 37.54
CA THR A 460 -43.54 -88.63 38.52
C THR A 460 -42.68 -88.41 39.75
N SER A 461 -41.43 -87.93 39.63
CA SER A 461 -40.65 -87.52 40.81
C SER A 461 -41.22 -86.29 41.53
N LEU A 462 -41.78 -85.31 40.80
CA LEU A 462 -42.58 -84.21 41.37
C LEU A 462 -43.91 -84.70 41.99
N ALA A 463 -44.47 -85.80 41.48
CA ALA A 463 -45.68 -86.43 42.02
C ALA A 463 -45.37 -87.31 43.24
N GLU A 464 -44.21 -87.95 43.33
CA GLU A 464 -43.73 -88.65 44.53
C GLU A 464 -43.40 -87.66 45.66
N LEU A 465 -42.86 -86.49 45.32
CA LEU A 465 -42.71 -85.36 46.25
C LEU A 465 -44.06 -84.79 46.73
N ARG A 466 -45.15 -84.96 45.95
CA ARG A 466 -46.52 -84.57 46.35
C ARG A 466 -47.31 -85.68 47.05
N ASN A 467 -47.18 -86.94 46.64
CA ASN A 467 -47.98 -88.07 47.13
C ASN A 467 -47.54 -88.57 48.52
N GLN A 468 -46.46 -88.02 49.08
CA GLN A 468 -46.14 -88.12 50.50
C GLN A 468 -47.15 -87.36 51.43
N ILE A 469 -48.16 -86.67 50.87
CA ILE A 469 -48.99 -85.70 51.61
C ILE A 469 -50.45 -86.14 51.89
N ALA A 470 -51.05 -87.11 51.16
CA ALA A 470 -52.48 -87.46 51.36
C ALA A 470 -52.85 -88.94 51.06
N VAL A 471 -53.90 -89.44 51.73
CA VAL A 471 -54.37 -90.85 51.72
C VAL A 471 -55.87 -90.96 51.34
N PRO A 472 -56.31 -91.96 50.54
CA PRO A 472 -57.69 -92.06 50.00
C PRO A 472 -58.59 -93.11 50.69
N PRO A 473 -59.94 -92.98 50.53
CA PRO A 473 -60.83 -94.15 50.38
C PRO A 473 -62.02 -93.93 49.40
N PRO A 474 -62.61 -95.00 48.81
CA PRO A 474 -63.91 -94.90 48.10
C PRO A 474 -64.98 -95.99 48.41
N GLN A 475 -66.27 -95.61 48.36
CA GLN A 475 -67.47 -96.42 47.95
C GLN A 475 -67.87 -97.64 48.86
N GLU A 476 -69.06 -98.29 48.84
CA GLU A 476 -70.48 -98.14 48.36
C GLU A 476 -71.34 -99.28 49.01
N PRO A 477 -72.53 -99.79 48.55
CA PRO A 477 -73.58 -99.36 47.59
C PRO A 477 -74.96 -99.19 48.33
N PRO A 478 -76.06 -100.02 48.24
CA PRO A 478 -76.78 -100.68 47.11
C PRO A 478 -78.35 -100.61 47.12
N ALA A 479 -78.99 -100.39 45.95
CA ALA A 479 -80.32 -100.92 45.56
C ALA A 479 -80.52 -100.74 44.03
N GLY A 480 -81.18 -101.67 43.30
CA GLY A 480 -81.16 -101.65 41.81
C GLY A 480 -82.29 -102.36 41.03
N PRO A 481 -82.25 -102.32 39.67
CA PRO A 481 -83.42 -102.53 38.77
C PRO A 481 -83.30 -103.74 37.79
N SER A 482 -84.23 -103.87 36.83
CA SER A 482 -84.40 -105.01 35.88
C SER A 482 -83.34 -105.09 34.76
N GLU A 483 -83.19 -106.22 34.04
CA GLU A 483 -82.14 -106.39 32.99
C GLU A 483 -82.20 -105.37 31.85
N VAL A 484 -83.41 -105.03 31.36
CA VAL A 484 -83.56 -104.03 30.28
C VAL A 484 -83.30 -102.62 30.82
N GLU A 485 -83.71 -102.35 32.07
CA GLU A 485 -83.32 -101.13 32.78
C GLU A 485 -81.80 -101.07 32.98
N GLN A 486 -81.12 -102.15 33.38
CA GLN A 486 -79.68 -102.19 33.56
C GLN A 486 -78.91 -101.91 32.28
N ARG A 487 -79.41 -102.35 31.11
CA ARG A 487 -78.80 -102.01 29.82
C ARG A 487 -79.01 -100.54 29.44
N LEU A 488 -80.24 -100.03 29.56
CA LEU A 488 -80.54 -98.61 29.32
C LEU A 488 -79.85 -97.69 30.33
N GLN A 489 -79.69 -98.13 31.58
CA GLN A 489 -78.96 -97.45 32.65
C GLN A 489 -77.46 -97.42 32.33
N ALA A 490 -76.86 -98.54 31.92
CA ALA A 490 -75.45 -98.58 31.52
C ALA A 490 -75.17 -97.74 30.26
N GLU A 491 -76.07 -97.78 29.27
CA GLU A 491 -76.00 -96.95 28.07
C GLU A 491 -76.18 -95.46 28.41
N ALA A 492 -77.14 -95.11 29.27
CA ALA A 492 -77.32 -93.74 29.75
C ALA A 492 -76.14 -93.26 30.61
N GLU A 493 -75.54 -94.10 31.44
CA GLU A 493 -74.34 -93.79 32.22
C GLU A 493 -73.09 -93.65 31.33
N GLN A 494 -72.97 -94.45 30.27
CA GLN A 494 -71.92 -94.29 29.27
C GLN A 494 -72.10 -92.99 28.48
N LEU A 495 -73.28 -92.73 27.93
CA LEU A 495 -73.60 -91.48 27.25
C LEU A 495 -73.42 -90.27 28.19
N GLN A 496 -73.73 -90.40 29.49
CA GLN A 496 -73.50 -89.33 30.46
C GLN A 496 -71.99 -89.15 30.77
N LYS A 497 -71.18 -90.21 30.75
CA LYS A 497 -69.71 -90.13 30.84
C LYS A 497 -69.11 -89.49 29.58
N GLU A 498 -69.63 -89.82 28.40
CA GLU A 498 -69.22 -89.25 27.11
C GLU A 498 -69.63 -87.76 26.99
N VAL A 499 -70.84 -87.39 27.39
CA VAL A 499 -71.26 -85.98 27.47
C VAL A 499 -70.41 -85.20 28.49
N LYS A 500 -70.04 -85.81 29.62
CA LYS A 500 -69.12 -85.20 30.60
C LYS A 500 -67.69 -85.05 30.05
N SER A 501 -67.18 -86.02 29.29
CA SER A 501 -65.83 -85.91 28.69
C SER A 501 -65.81 -84.90 27.54
N LEU A 502 -66.84 -84.87 26.69
CA LEU A 502 -67.01 -83.85 25.64
C LEU A 502 -67.19 -82.44 26.21
N ALA A 503 -67.94 -82.29 27.32
CA ALA A 503 -68.04 -81.01 28.03
C ALA A 503 -66.68 -80.56 28.60
N GLY A 504 -65.89 -81.50 29.16
CA GLY A 504 -64.52 -81.23 29.61
C GLY A 504 -63.56 -80.85 28.48
N GLN A 505 -63.66 -81.52 27.33
CA GLN A 505 -62.88 -81.20 26.12
C GLN A 505 -63.25 -79.81 25.57
N LEU A 506 -64.55 -79.49 25.50
CA LEU A 506 -65.02 -78.17 25.08
C LEU A 506 -64.55 -77.07 26.05
N GLN A 507 -64.59 -77.34 27.36
CA GLN A 507 -64.12 -76.39 28.38
C GLN A 507 -62.59 -76.17 28.32
N ALA A 508 -61.80 -77.22 28.06
CA ALA A 508 -60.38 -77.09 27.78
C ALA A 508 -60.14 -76.27 26.50
N GLN A 509 -60.87 -76.56 25.42
CA GLN A 509 -60.76 -75.83 24.15
C GLN A 509 -61.17 -74.35 24.28
N VAL A 510 -62.08 -74.01 25.20
CA VAL A 510 -62.38 -72.60 25.56
C VAL A 510 -61.21 -71.97 26.31
N GLN A 511 -60.60 -72.65 27.29
CA GLN A 511 -59.43 -72.15 28.03
C GLN A 511 -58.19 -71.98 27.11
N ASP A 512 -58.03 -72.85 26.12
CA ASP A 512 -57.01 -72.72 25.07
C ASP A 512 -57.27 -71.48 24.21
N ASN A 513 -58.53 -71.24 23.79
CA ASN A 513 -58.90 -70.03 23.04
C ASN A 513 -58.74 -68.75 23.87
N GLU A 514 -59.09 -68.74 25.16
CA GLU A 514 -58.84 -67.62 26.07
C GLU A 514 -57.33 -67.34 26.25
N SER A 515 -56.50 -68.38 26.18
CA SER A 515 -55.04 -68.25 26.28
C SER A 515 -54.41 -67.78 24.97
N LEU A 516 -54.88 -68.27 23.82
CA LEU A 516 -54.51 -67.75 22.50
C LEU A 516 -54.98 -66.30 22.28
N SER A 517 -56.17 -65.94 22.77
CA SER A 517 -56.70 -64.57 22.67
C SER A 517 -55.89 -63.59 23.50
N ARG A 518 -55.45 -63.97 24.71
CA ARG A 518 -54.49 -63.18 25.51
C ARG A 518 -53.13 -63.04 24.81
N LEU A 519 -52.61 -64.12 24.23
CA LEU A 519 -51.36 -64.08 23.47
C LEU A 519 -51.44 -63.18 22.24
N ASN A 520 -52.59 -63.15 21.54
CA ASN A 520 -52.84 -62.19 20.45
C ASN A 520 -52.84 -60.75 20.96
N GLN A 521 -53.51 -60.45 22.08
CA GLN A 521 -53.51 -59.09 22.67
C GLN A 521 -52.10 -58.63 23.06
N GLU A 522 -51.28 -59.53 23.62
CA GLU A 522 -49.85 -59.23 23.90
C GLU A 522 -49.04 -58.97 22.62
N GLN A 523 -49.32 -59.69 21.53
CA GLN A 523 -48.69 -59.45 20.23
C GLN A 523 -49.15 -58.15 19.57
N GLU A 524 -50.45 -57.82 19.63
CA GLU A 524 -51.03 -56.56 19.13
C GLU A 524 -50.44 -55.35 19.87
N LEU A 525 -50.35 -55.42 21.20
CA LEU A 525 -49.69 -54.38 22.01
C LEU A 525 -48.20 -54.22 21.64
N ARG A 526 -47.49 -55.34 21.45
CA ARG A 526 -46.06 -55.31 21.07
C ARG A 526 -45.85 -54.80 19.64
N LEU A 527 -46.78 -55.05 18.71
CA LEU A 527 -46.79 -54.43 17.39
C LEU A 527 -47.05 -52.91 17.49
N LEU A 528 -48.00 -52.47 18.32
CA LEU A 528 -48.24 -51.06 18.59
C LEU A 528 -47.05 -50.34 19.27
N GLU A 529 -46.24 -51.04 20.06
CA GLU A 529 -44.97 -50.51 20.58
C GLU A 529 -43.89 -50.42 19.51
N LEU A 530 -43.71 -51.45 18.70
CA LEU A 530 -42.75 -51.45 17.58
C LEU A 530 -43.11 -50.41 16.51
N GLN A 531 -44.40 -50.19 16.26
CA GLN A 531 -44.88 -49.18 15.31
C GLN A 531 -44.61 -47.75 15.82
N ARG A 532 -44.92 -47.44 17.08
CA ARG A 532 -44.55 -46.15 17.69
C ARG A 532 -43.04 -45.94 17.75
N ALA A 533 -42.27 -47.00 17.97
CA ALA A 533 -40.81 -46.93 17.88
C ALA A 533 -40.35 -46.57 16.45
N ALA A 534 -40.92 -47.20 15.41
CA ALA A 534 -40.62 -46.86 14.01
C ALA A 534 -41.00 -45.41 13.67
N GLU A 535 -42.21 -44.97 14.06
CA GLU A 535 -42.67 -43.58 13.92
C GLU A 535 -41.68 -42.59 14.57
N SER A 536 -41.17 -42.89 15.77
CA SER A 536 -40.15 -42.06 16.44
C SER A 536 -38.77 -42.05 15.75
N TRP A 537 -38.42 -43.12 15.03
CA TRP A 537 -37.21 -43.17 14.21
C TRP A 537 -37.37 -42.35 12.92
N ASP A 538 -38.54 -42.42 12.26
CA ASP A 538 -38.84 -41.60 11.09
C ASP A 538 -38.86 -40.09 11.44
N GLU A 539 -39.41 -39.73 12.61
CA GLU A 539 -39.30 -38.35 13.13
C GLU A 539 -37.84 -37.93 13.35
N GLN A 540 -37.00 -38.80 13.93
CA GLN A 540 -35.57 -38.52 14.09
C GLN A 540 -34.83 -38.40 12.76
N VAL A 541 -35.17 -39.21 11.75
CA VAL A 541 -34.60 -39.13 10.40
C VAL A 541 -34.97 -37.81 9.73
N GLU A 542 -36.23 -37.36 9.83
CA GLU A 542 -36.65 -36.06 9.31
C GLU A 542 -36.06 -34.87 10.10
N GLN A 543 -35.86 -35.00 11.42
CA GLN A 543 -35.12 -34.01 12.21
C GLN A 543 -33.64 -33.91 11.77
N HIS A 544 -32.97 -35.06 11.59
CA HIS A 544 -31.59 -35.12 11.07
C HIS A 544 -31.49 -34.56 9.64
N LYS A 545 -32.49 -34.81 8.79
CA LYS A 545 -32.56 -34.27 7.43
C LYS A 545 -32.72 -32.75 7.42
N ARG A 546 -33.63 -32.18 8.23
CA ARG A 546 -33.76 -30.73 8.41
C ARG A 546 -32.47 -30.11 8.96
N LEU A 547 -31.80 -30.78 9.90
CA LEU A 547 -30.52 -30.33 10.43
C LEU A 547 -29.44 -30.28 9.32
N LEU A 548 -29.36 -31.32 8.48
CA LEU A 548 -28.46 -31.33 7.32
C LEU A 548 -28.80 -30.22 6.31
N GLU A 549 -30.08 -30.00 5.99
CA GLU A 549 -30.54 -28.91 5.11
C GLU A 549 -30.14 -27.54 5.67
N THR A 550 -30.30 -27.29 6.98
CA THR A 550 -29.81 -26.05 7.63
C THR A 550 -28.29 -25.95 7.59
N MET A 551 -27.55 -27.04 7.84
CA MET A 551 -26.08 -27.05 7.79
C MET A 551 -25.56 -26.82 6.36
N GLU A 552 -26.27 -27.27 5.32
CA GLU A 552 -25.94 -26.93 3.92
C GLU A 552 -26.23 -25.47 3.60
N GLY A 553 -27.33 -24.91 4.12
CA GLY A 553 -27.63 -23.48 4.07
C GLY A 553 -26.54 -22.63 4.71
N ASP A 554 -26.12 -22.98 5.93
CA ASP A 554 -25.03 -22.34 6.65
C ASP A 554 -23.69 -22.52 5.91
N ARG A 555 -23.39 -23.72 5.40
CA ARG A 555 -22.19 -23.98 4.59
C ARG A 555 -22.16 -23.08 3.35
N SER A 556 -23.29 -22.86 2.69
CA SER A 556 -23.39 -21.95 1.54
C SER A 556 -23.17 -20.48 1.95
N THR A 557 -23.74 -20.07 3.08
CA THR A 557 -23.63 -18.71 3.62
C THR A 557 -22.21 -18.40 4.09
N ILE A 558 -21.60 -19.32 4.83
CA ILE A 558 -20.19 -19.28 5.24
C ILE A 558 -19.27 -19.29 4.02
N SER A 559 -19.54 -20.12 3.00
CA SER A 559 -18.75 -20.13 1.76
C SER A 559 -18.82 -18.79 1.02
N ARG A 560 -20.00 -18.16 0.97
CA ARG A 560 -20.17 -16.81 0.39
C ARG A 560 -19.41 -15.75 1.20
N ALA A 561 -19.54 -15.76 2.52
CA ALA A 561 -18.83 -14.84 3.41
C ALA A 561 -17.30 -15.04 3.38
N LEU A 562 -16.81 -16.27 3.24
CA LEU A 562 -15.40 -16.59 3.05
C LEU A 562 -14.89 -16.14 1.67
N SER A 563 -15.71 -16.22 0.62
CA SER A 563 -15.37 -15.66 -0.70
C SER A 563 -15.25 -14.14 -0.64
N GLN A 564 -16.22 -13.45 -0.02
CA GLN A 564 -16.16 -12.01 0.21
C GLN A 564 -14.96 -11.60 1.08
N ASN A 565 -14.59 -12.41 2.08
CA ASN A 565 -13.37 -12.18 2.88
C ASN A 565 -12.07 -12.42 2.10
N ARG A 566 -12.07 -13.23 1.03
CA ARG A 566 -10.92 -13.34 0.11
C ARG A 566 -10.85 -12.12 -0.81
N GLU A 567 -12.00 -11.72 -1.37
CA GLU A 567 -12.16 -10.53 -2.21
C GLU A 567 -11.63 -9.27 -1.52
N LEU A 568 -12.12 -9.00 -0.31
CA LEU A 568 -11.70 -7.86 0.52
C LEU A 568 -10.22 -7.92 0.90
N LYS A 569 -9.63 -9.12 1.04
CA LYS A 569 -8.19 -9.28 1.28
C LYS A 569 -7.35 -9.07 0.03
N SER A 570 -7.84 -9.41 -1.16
CA SER A 570 -7.20 -9.04 -2.42
C SER A 570 -7.19 -7.52 -2.58
N GLN A 571 -8.37 -6.89 -2.46
CA GLN A 571 -8.50 -5.43 -2.54
C GLN A 571 -7.65 -4.68 -1.51
N LEU A 572 -7.51 -5.21 -0.27
CA LEU A 572 -6.62 -4.65 0.74
C LEU A 572 -5.14 -4.81 0.37
N ALA A 573 -4.74 -5.95 -0.19
CA ALA A 573 -3.37 -6.18 -0.66
C ALA A 573 -3.03 -5.31 -1.88
N GLU A 574 -3.94 -5.20 -2.86
CA GLU A 574 -3.83 -4.32 -4.03
C GLU A 574 -3.70 -2.85 -3.62
N LEU A 575 -4.45 -2.43 -2.58
CA LEU A 575 -4.35 -1.10 -2.00
C LEU A 575 -3.02 -0.89 -1.26
N GLN A 576 -2.52 -1.90 -0.53
CA GLN A 576 -1.20 -1.86 0.11
C GLN A 576 -0.06 -1.78 -0.93
N ASP A 577 -0.10 -2.59 -1.98
CA ASP A 577 0.83 -2.51 -3.11
C ASP A 577 0.70 -1.18 -3.85
N GLY A 578 -0.51 -0.62 -3.92
CA GLY A 578 -0.76 0.75 -4.41
C GLY A 578 -0.05 1.80 -3.56
N PHE A 579 -0.19 1.75 -2.23
CA PHE A 579 0.49 2.66 -1.30
C PHE A 579 2.01 2.48 -1.32
N VAL A 580 2.53 1.24 -1.40
CA VAL A 580 3.98 0.98 -1.47
C VAL A 580 4.56 1.53 -2.77
N ARG A 581 3.91 1.30 -3.93
CA ARG A 581 4.30 1.91 -5.20
C ARG A 581 4.26 3.43 -5.12
N LEU A 582 3.15 4.03 -4.71
CA LEU A 582 3.02 5.49 -4.57
C LEU A 582 4.07 6.09 -3.61
N THR A 583 4.45 5.36 -2.55
CA THR A 583 5.49 5.81 -1.61
C THR A 583 6.89 5.74 -2.24
N ASN A 584 7.18 4.69 -3.00
CA ASN A 584 8.44 4.58 -3.76
C ASN A 584 8.50 5.63 -4.87
N ASP A 585 7.45 5.79 -5.67
CA ASP A 585 7.34 6.79 -6.73
C ASP A 585 7.54 8.20 -6.16
N ASN A 586 6.90 8.53 -5.02
CA ASN A 586 7.11 9.81 -4.33
C ASN A 586 8.55 9.97 -3.81
N MET A 587 9.19 8.91 -3.33
CA MET A 587 10.59 8.92 -2.89
C MET A 587 11.54 9.17 -4.09
N GLU A 588 11.33 8.48 -5.21
CA GLU A 588 12.11 8.65 -6.43
C GLU A 588 11.93 10.06 -7.03
N ILE A 589 10.69 10.56 -7.11
CA ILE A 589 10.38 11.93 -7.55
C ILE A 589 11.02 12.96 -6.61
N THR A 590 10.97 12.76 -5.28
CA THR A 590 11.59 13.67 -4.31
C THR A 590 13.12 13.66 -4.41
N SER A 591 13.73 12.47 -4.61
CA SER A 591 15.17 12.32 -4.82
C SER A 591 15.62 12.99 -6.13
N ALA A 592 14.88 12.77 -7.22
CA ALA A 592 15.14 13.40 -8.51
C ALA A 592 15.02 14.93 -8.43
N LEU A 593 13.96 15.44 -7.78
CA LEU A 593 13.76 16.87 -7.53
C LEU A 593 14.91 17.47 -6.71
N HIS A 594 15.42 16.75 -5.71
CA HIS A 594 16.57 17.19 -4.92
C HIS A 594 17.85 17.23 -5.74
N SER A 595 18.10 16.23 -6.60
CA SER A 595 19.27 16.23 -7.50
C SER A 595 19.18 17.34 -8.56
N GLU A 596 18.01 17.59 -9.16
CA GLU A 596 17.80 18.69 -10.11
C GLU A 596 17.96 20.05 -9.43
N GLN A 597 17.44 20.23 -8.21
CA GLN A 597 17.66 21.45 -7.43
C GLN A 597 19.16 21.65 -7.09
N HIS A 598 19.92 20.58 -6.84
CA HIS A 598 21.38 20.66 -6.68
C HIS A 598 22.08 21.06 -7.99
N VAL A 599 21.73 20.44 -9.13
CA VAL A 599 22.28 20.81 -10.46
C VAL A 599 21.96 22.27 -10.80
N LYS A 600 20.73 22.73 -10.54
CA LYS A 600 20.31 24.12 -10.69
C LYS A 600 21.13 25.08 -9.83
N ASN A 601 21.43 24.73 -8.58
CA ASN A 601 22.28 25.53 -7.70
C ASN A 601 23.73 25.60 -8.22
N GLU A 602 24.29 24.51 -8.74
CA GLU A 602 25.61 24.50 -9.39
C GLU A 602 25.64 25.30 -10.70
N LEU A 603 24.57 25.27 -11.50
CA LEU A 603 24.43 26.10 -12.68
C LEU A 603 24.32 27.59 -12.30
N ALA A 604 23.57 27.94 -11.24
CA ALA A 604 23.46 29.30 -10.74
C ALA A 604 24.83 29.85 -10.28
N LYS A 605 25.62 29.06 -9.54
CA LYS A 605 27.02 29.42 -9.18
C LYS A 605 27.87 29.68 -10.42
N LYS A 606 27.80 28.81 -11.44
CA LYS A 606 28.56 28.97 -12.70
C LYS A 606 28.13 30.20 -13.49
N VAL A 607 26.83 30.52 -13.54
CA VAL A 607 26.33 31.75 -14.14
C VAL A 607 26.84 32.98 -13.39
N GLY A 608 26.83 32.98 -12.05
CA GLY A 608 27.41 34.04 -11.23
C GLY A 608 28.90 34.27 -11.52
N GLN A 609 29.71 33.20 -11.52
CA GLN A 609 31.14 33.26 -11.87
C GLN A 609 31.41 33.74 -13.31
N LEU A 610 30.48 33.53 -14.24
CA LEU A 610 30.59 34.05 -15.61
C LEU A 610 30.15 35.51 -15.70
N GLN A 611 29.19 35.96 -14.88
CA GLN A 611 28.80 37.36 -14.77
C GLN A 611 29.90 38.21 -14.09
N GLU A 612 30.53 37.68 -13.04
CA GLU A 612 31.70 38.26 -12.36
C GLU A 612 32.85 38.50 -13.36
N LYS A 613 33.30 37.44 -14.04
CA LYS A 613 34.35 37.52 -15.08
C LYS A 613 33.99 38.44 -16.25
N LEU A 614 32.71 38.54 -16.59
CA LEU A 614 32.24 39.49 -17.61
C LEU A 614 32.25 40.94 -17.10
N GLY A 615 32.12 41.15 -15.78
CA GLY A 615 32.40 42.42 -15.10
C GLY A 615 33.88 42.77 -15.19
N ASP A 616 34.77 41.88 -14.71
CA ASP A 616 36.23 42.08 -14.74
C ASP A 616 36.74 42.43 -16.15
N LEU A 617 36.25 41.71 -17.16
CA LEU A 617 36.59 41.95 -18.57
C LEU A 617 36.06 43.29 -19.08
N LYS A 618 34.87 43.72 -18.66
CA LYS A 618 34.32 45.05 -19.02
C LYS A 618 35.12 46.16 -18.38
N GLU A 619 35.45 46.06 -17.09
CA GLU A 619 36.30 47.04 -16.39
C GLU A 619 37.69 47.11 -17.02
N THR A 620 38.29 45.95 -17.34
CA THR A 620 39.56 45.89 -18.07
C THR A 620 39.49 46.56 -19.45
N VAL A 621 38.41 46.36 -20.20
CA VAL A 621 38.20 47.00 -21.52
C VAL A 621 37.97 48.51 -21.37
N GLU A 622 37.23 48.95 -20.34
CA GLU A 622 36.96 50.36 -20.07
C GLU A 622 38.23 51.11 -19.65
N LEU A 623 39.05 50.51 -18.77
CA LEU A 623 40.39 51.02 -18.43
C LEU A 623 41.30 51.11 -19.66
N LYS A 624 41.29 50.09 -20.54
CA LYS A 624 42.07 50.12 -21.78
C LYS A 624 41.52 51.11 -22.83
N SER A 625 40.22 51.37 -22.83
CA SER A 625 39.60 52.46 -23.61
C SER A 625 40.09 53.83 -23.12
N GLN A 626 40.12 54.05 -21.81
CA GLN A 626 40.61 55.30 -21.21
C GLN A 626 42.12 55.50 -21.42
N GLU A 627 42.94 54.45 -21.28
CA GLU A 627 44.36 54.49 -21.67
C GLU A 627 44.52 54.88 -23.15
N ALA A 628 43.79 54.22 -24.07
CA ALA A 628 43.86 54.51 -25.50
C ALA A 628 43.42 55.95 -25.84
N GLN A 629 42.37 56.46 -25.18
CA GLN A 629 41.94 57.86 -25.31
C GLN A 629 43.02 58.84 -24.82
N SER A 630 43.68 58.55 -23.69
CA SER A 630 44.77 59.41 -23.18
C SER A 630 45.97 59.45 -24.12
N LEU A 631 46.36 58.29 -24.69
CA LEU A 631 47.42 58.18 -25.69
C LEU A 631 47.05 58.88 -27.01
N GLN A 632 45.77 58.83 -27.42
CA GLN A 632 45.29 59.58 -28.57
C GLN A 632 45.34 61.09 -28.32
N GLN A 633 44.89 61.58 -27.15
CA GLN A 633 45.01 62.99 -26.79
C GLN A 633 46.48 63.46 -26.80
N GLN A 634 47.39 62.65 -26.27
CA GLN A 634 48.83 62.95 -26.31
C GLN A 634 49.40 62.98 -27.74
N ARG A 635 49.00 62.02 -28.60
CA ARG A 635 49.34 62.04 -30.04
C ARG A 635 48.86 63.31 -30.72
N ASP A 636 47.62 63.72 -30.43
CA ASP A 636 46.98 64.87 -31.09
C ASP A 636 47.58 66.20 -30.59
N GLN A 637 48.03 66.27 -29.34
CA GLN A 637 48.88 67.36 -28.83
C GLN A 637 50.23 67.44 -29.57
N TYR A 638 50.94 66.32 -29.73
CA TYR A 638 52.20 66.31 -30.50
C TYR A 638 52.00 66.67 -31.97
N ALA A 639 50.90 66.24 -32.59
CA ALA A 639 50.53 66.64 -33.94
C ALA A 639 50.30 68.16 -34.05
N SER A 640 49.61 68.76 -33.07
CA SER A 640 49.41 70.21 -33.00
C SER A 640 50.73 70.97 -32.85
N HIS A 641 51.64 70.52 -31.97
CA HIS A 641 52.96 71.12 -31.82
C HIS A 641 53.83 70.98 -33.08
N LEU A 642 53.78 69.82 -33.76
CA LEU A 642 54.48 69.63 -35.02
C LEU A 642 53.92 70.55 -36.12
N GLN A 643 52.60 70.73 -36.17
CA GLN A 643 51.95 71.66 -37.11
C GLN A 643 52.33 73.13 -36.84
N GLN A 644 52.39 73.54 -35.57
CA GLN A 644 52.90 74.85 -35.17
C GLN A 644 54.35 75.07 -35.63
N TYR A 645 55.21 74.06 -35.46
CA TYR A 645 56.62 74.11 -35.84
C TYR A 645 56.81 74.15 -37.36
N VAL A 646 56.00 73.40 -38.12
CA VAL A 646 55.97 73.46 -39.60
C VAL A 646 55.50 74.84 -40.08
N ALA A 647 54.46 75.41 -39.48
CA ALA A 647 53.98 76.75 -39.83
C ALA A 647 55.03 77.84 -39.54
N ALA A 648 55.73 77.76 -38.40
CA ALA A 648 56.82 78.67 -38.06
C ALA A 648 58.00 78.55 -39.05
N TYR A 649 58.36 77.34 -39.47
CA TYR A 649 59.37 77.15 -40.53
C TYR A 649 58.93 77.71 -41.89
N GLN A 650 57.66 77.55 -42.25
CA GLN A 650 57.11 78.13 -43.49
C GLN A 650 57.16 79.66 -43.45
N GLN A 651 56.80 80.28 -42.32
CA GLN A 651 56.93 81.73 -42.13
C GLN A 651 58.38 82.19 -42.31
N VAL A 652 59.35 81.56 -41.62
CA VAL A 652 60.78 81.90 -41.74
C VAL A 652 61.32 81.68 -43.16
N ALA A 653 60.78 80.70 -43.90
CA ALA A 653 61.12 80.51 -45.32
C ALA A 653 60.58 81.67 -46.19
N CYS A 654 59.34 82.11 -45.98
CA CYS A 654 58.77 83.27 -46.67
C CYS A 654 59.51 84.58 -46.35
N GLU A 655 59.80 84.84 -45.07
CA GLU A 655 60.59 86.00 -44.62
C GLU A 655 61.99 86.00 -45.26
N LYS A 656 62.63 84.83 -45.40
CA LYS A 656 63.91 84.69 -46.10
C LYS A 656 63.79 84.96 -47.60
N GLU A 657 62.71 84.53 -48.25
CA GLU A 657 62.47 84.85 -49.66
C GLU A 657 62.19 86.34 -49.89
N GLU A 658 61.46 86.99 -49.01
CA GLU A 658 61.21 88.44 -49.04
C GLU A 658 62.50 89.23 -48.82
N LEU A 659 63.31 88.84 -47.84
CA LEU A 659 64.65 89.42 -47.63
C LEU A 659 65.54 89.22 -48.86
N HIS A 660 65.47 88.05 -49.53
CA HIS A 660 66.26 87.79 -50.73
C HIS A 660 65.80 88.66 -51.92
N LYS A 661 64.49 88.87 -52.09
CA LYS A 661 63.93 89.83 -53.06
C LYS A 661 64.38 91.27 -52.75
N GLN A 662 64.38 91.67 -51.47
CA GLN A 662 64.82 92.99 -51.03
C GLN A 662 66.32 93.22 -51.29
N VAL A 663 67.16 92.22 -51.02
CA VAL A 663 68.59 92.25 -51.36
C VAL A 663 68.79 92.34 -52.87
N LEU A 664 68.04 91.61 -53.68
CA LEU A 664 68.14 91.67 -55.14
C LEU A 664 67.81 93.07 -55.69
N VAL A 665 66.76 93.71 -55.15
CA VAL A 665 66.42 95.11 -55.47
C VAL A 665 67.51 96.08 -55.00
N GLN A 666 68.09 95.87 -53.81
CA GLN A 666 69.18 96.71 -53.30
C GLN A 666 70.45 96.59 -54.15
N THR A 667 70.81 95.38 -54.61
CA THR A 667 71.89 95.16 -55.58
C THR A 667 71.61 95.91 -56.86
N HIS A 668 70.42 95.78 -57.45
CA HIS A 668 70.09 96.46 -58.71
C HIS A 668 70.12 98.00 -58.59
N ILE A 669 69.70 98.56 -57.45
CA ILE A 669 69.85 100.00 -57.16
C ILE A 669 71.34 100.37 -57.06
N MET A 670 72.17 99.55 -56.42
CA MET A 670 73.60 99.80 -56.29
C MET A 670 74.36 99.67 -57.62
N ASP A 671 74.00 98.69 -58.47
CA ASP A 671 74.50 98.57 -59.84
C ASP A 671 74.15 99.82 -60.66
N ARG A 672 72.92 100.35 -60.50
CA ARG A 672 72.48 101.58 -61.18
C ARG A 672 73.24 102.80 -60.68
N LEU A 673 73.46 102.93 -59.37
CA LEU A 673 74.27 103.99 -58.77
C LEU A 673 75.74 103.91 -59.22
N GLN A 674 76.31 102.71 -59.40
CA GLN A 674 77.65 102.56 -59.98
C GLN A 674 77.70 102.96 -61.46
N HIS A 675 76.65 102.68 -62.24
CA HIS A 675 76.56 103.18 -63.62
C HIS A 675 76.41 104.71 -63.66
N GLU A 676 75.59 105.30 -62.79
CA GLU A 676 75.46 106.76 -62.63
C GLU A 676 76.78 107.40 -62.19
N GLU A 677 77.53 106.76 -61.28
CA GLU A 677 78.85 107.23 -60.85
C GLU A 677 79.89 107.14 -61.98
N ILE A 678 79.98 106.01 -62.70
CA ILE A 678 80.90 105.84 -63.83
C ILE A 678 80.56 106.81 -64.97
N GLN A 679 79.28 107.04 -65.25
CA GLN A 679 78.83 108.04 -66.22
C GLN A 679 79.17 109.47 -65.77
N GLY A 680 79.01 109.77 -64.48
CA GLY A 680 79.41 111.06 -63.88
C GLY A 680 80.92 111.28 -63.90
N GLN A 681 81.73 110.25 -63.61
CA GLN A 681 83.19 110.29 -63.71
C GLN A 681 83.64 110.49 -65.17
N ALA A 682 83.02 109.80 -66.14
CA ALA A 682 83.30 109.99 -67.55
C ALA A 682 82.97 111.42 -68.02
N ALA A 683 81.84 111.98 -67.62
CA ALA A 683 81.47 113.37 -67.92
C ALA A 683 82.37 114.40 -67.22
N ALA A 684 82.87 114.10 -66.02
CA ALA A 684 83.87 114.91 -65.34
C ALA A 684 85.24 114.84 -66.05
N GLU A 685 85.61 113.69 -66.63
CA GLU A 685 86.84 113.53 -67.41
C GLU A 685 86.77 114.25 -68.77
N THR A 686 85.64 114.18 -69.50
CA THR A 686 85.48 114.94 -70.76
C THR A 686 85.48 116.44 -70.51
N THR A 687 84.73 116.94 -69.52
CA THR A 687 84.75 118.37 -69.17
C THR A 687 86.11 118.82 -68.64
N ARG A 688 86.90 117.94 -68.01
CA ARG A 688 88.31 118.22 -67.66
C ARG A 688 89.22 118.31 -68.89
N GLN A 689 89.00 117.50 -69.92
CA GLN A 689 89.72 117.61 -71.20
C GLN A 689 89.35 118.89 -71.96
N GLU A 690 88.06 119.23 -72.03
CA GLU A 690 87.57 120.50 -72.60
C GLU A 690 88.11 121.72 -71.85
N LEU A 691 88.18 121.65 -70.52
CA LEU A 691 88.81 122.69 -69.69
C LEU A 691 90.30 122.82 -69.99
N GLN A 692 91.02 121.71 -70.19
CA GLN A 692 92.44 121.76 -70.55
C GLN A 692 92.65 122.36 -71.95
N GLU A 693 91.88 121.95 -72.97
CA GLU A 693 91.97 122.56 -74.31
C GLU A 693 91.62 124.06 -74.29
N THR A 694 90.60 124.45 -73.52
CA THR A 694 90.21 125.87 -73.41
C THR A 694 91.23 126.69 -72.61
N GLN A 695 91.93 126.09 -71.64
CA GLN A 695 93.02 126.74 -70.91
C GLN A 695 94.28 126.92 -71.79
N GLU A 696 94.64 125.94 -72.61
CA GLU A 696 95.72 126.07 -73.61
C GLU A 696 95.39 127.16 -74.67
N ARG A 697 94.12 127.22 -75.13
CA ARG A 697 93.62 128.30 -75.99
C ARG A 697 93.63 129.67 -75.29
N LEU A 698 93.35 129.72 -73.98
CA LEU A 698 93.35 130.94 -73.19
C LEU A 698 94.76 131.50 -72.98
N GLU A 699 95.77 130.66 -72.73
CA GLU A 699 97.16 131.12 -72.59
C GLU A 699 97.71 131.71 -73.89
N ALA A 700 97.38 131.11 -75.05
CA ALA A 700 97.69 131.67 -76.36
C ALA A 700 97.01 133.04 -76.57
N ALA A 701 95.74 133.18 -76.19
CA ALA A 701 95.01 134.45 -76.27
C ALA A 701 95.54 135.51 -75.29
N ASN A 702 96.11 135.12 -74.14
CA ASN A 702 96.62 136.04 -73.13
C ASN A 702 97.93 136.72 -73.55
N GLN A 703 98.80 136.00 -74.28
CA GLN A 703 100.00 136.59 -74.90
C GLN A 703 99.65 137.65 -75.97
N GLN A 704 98.57 137.44 -76.73
CA GLN A 704 98.10 138.41 -77.74
C GLN A 704 97.38 139.60 -77.12
N ASN A 705 96.62 139.43 -76.03
CA ASN A 705 95.87 140.51 -75.39
C ASN A 705 96.75 141.61 -74.76
N GLN A 706 98.01 141.34 -74.40
CA GLN A 706 98.91 142.40 -73.95
C GLN A 706 99.33 143.39 -75.05
N GLN A 707 99.24 143.02 -76.35
CA GLN A 707 99.69 143.89 -77.44
C GLN A 707 98.63 144.86 -77.97
N LEU A 708 97.33 144.60 -77.73
CA LEU A 708 96.26 145.50 -78.16
C LEU A 708 95.30 145.85 -77.00
N GLN A 709 95.86 146.56 -76.02
CA GLN A 709 95.11 147.57 -75.26
C GLN A 709 94.73 148.77 -76.17
N ALA A 710 94.12 148.48 -77.32
CA ALA A 710 93.66 149.39 -78.35
C ALA A 710 92.59 148.73 -79.24
N GLN A 711 91.31 149.08 -78.98
CA GLN A 711 90.12 148.95 -79.86
C GLN A 711 89.25 147.65 -79.85
N LEU A 712 88.15 147.70 -79.07
CA LEU A 712 86.72 147.53 -79.48
C LEU A 712 86.02 146.14 -79.77
N SER A 713 85.04 145.80 -78.90
CA SER A 713 83.57 145.58 -79.15
C SER A 713 82.87 144.26 -79.66
N LEU A 714 81.87 143.80 -78.87
CA LEU A 714 80.44 143.36 -79.18
C LEU A 714 79.99 141.92 -79.71
N MET A 715 78.96 141.36 -79.02
CA MET A 715 77.71 140.61 -79.48
C MET A 715 77.60 139.05 -79.71
N ALA A 716 76.34 138.52 -79.58
CA ALA A 716 75.70 137.19 -79.90
C ALA A 716 75.72 135.99 -78.87
N VAL A 717 74.76 135.01 -78.67
CA VAL A 717 73.38 134.58 -79.17
C VAL A 717 73.34 133.39 -80.20
N PRO A 718 72.43 132.34 -80.22
CA PRO A 718 71.47 131.64 -79.27
C PRO A 718 71.31 130.05 -79.44
N GLY A 719 70.16 129.42 -79.05
CA GLY A 719 69.61 128.07 -79.46
C GLY A 719 69.14 127.14 -78.27
N GLU A 720 67.94 126.53 -78.11
CA GLU A 720 66.96 125.66 -78.89
C GLU A 720 67.26 124.13 -78.87
N GLY A 721 66.34 123.13 -78.72
CA GLY A 721 64.86 123.00 -78.50
C GLY A 721 64.34 121.52 -78.43
N ASP A 722 63.04 121.27 -78.13
CA ASP A 722 62.11 120.08 -78.34
C ASP A 722 62.51 118.57 -78.03
N GLY A 723 61.63 117.53 -77.99
CA GLY A 723 60.14 117.40 -77.99
C GLY A 723 59.51 115.96 -78.20
N LEU A 724 58.46 115.60 -77.42
CA LEU A 724 57.30 114.62 -77.54
C LEU A 724 57.38 113.05 -77.81
N ASP A 725 56.50 112.33 -77.08
CA ASP A 725 55.58 111.16 -77.34
C ASP A 725 55.96 109.70 -77.78
N GLY A 726 55.09 108.71 -77.40
CA GLY A 726 55.04 107.28 -77.83
C GLY A 726 54.04 106.37 -77.05
N GLU A 727 53.43 105.32 -77.68
CA GLU A 727 52.38 104.39 -77.12
C GLU A 727 52.67 102.86 -77.35
N GLU A 728 51.63 102.00 -77.28
CA GLU A 728 51.49 100.52 -77.58
C GLU A 728 51.74 99.53 -76.38
N GLU A 729 50.71 98.85 -75.81
CA GLU A 729 50.07 97.51 -76.10
C GLU A 729 50.78 96.30 -75.39
N GLU A 730 50.22 95.10 -75.09
CA GLU A 730 49.04 94.32 -75.57
C GLU A 730 48.56 93.25 -74.50
N GLU A 731 47.31 92.73 -74.60
CA GLU A 731 46.69 91.43 -74.11
C GLU A 731 46.97 90.75 -72.71
N GLU A 732 46.15 89.85 -72.10
CA GLU A 732 44.77 89.33 -72.32
C GLU A 732 44.02 88.97 -70.98
N ALA A 733 42.84 88.33 -71.03
CA ALA A 733 41.78 88.17 -70.00
C ALA A 733 41.93 86.97 -69.00
N PRO A 734 40.93 86.58 -68.14
CA PRO A 734 39.84 87.29 -67.41
C PRO A 734 39.76 86.95 -65.87
N ARG A 735 38.70 87.44 -65.18
CA ARG A 735 38.33 87.20 -63.74
C ARG A 735 37.03 86.33 -63.62
N PRO A 736 36.24 86.22 -62.50
CA PRO A 736 36.41 86.54 -61.05
C PRO A 736 35.85 85.41 -60.09
N LYS A 737 35.45 85.76 -58.86
CA LYS A 737 34.88 84.90 -57.78
C LYS A 737 33.33 85.00 -57.65
N LEU A 738 32.74 84.05 -56.89
CA LEU A 738 31.58 84.15 -55.95
C LEU A 738 30.10 84.01 -56.41
N SER A 739 29.41 83.05 -55.74
CA SER A 739 28.14 83.17 -54.96
C SER A 739 26.79 82.59 -55.44
N MET A 740 26.22 81.69 -54.59
CA MET A 740 24.78 81.41 -54.29
C MET A 740 23.85 80.82 -55.38
N PRO A 741 22.68 80.22 -55.03
CA PRO A 741 22.37 79.29 -53.93
C PRO A 741 21.45 78.10 -54.37
N GLU A 742 20.85 77.41 -53.38
CA GLU A 742 19.65 76.53 -53.45
C GLU A 742 19.72 75.18 -54.20
N TYR A 743 19.21 74.13 -53.53
CA TYR A 743 18.74 72.88 -54.14
C TYR A 743 17.46 72.41 -53.44
N LEU A 744 16.42 72.16 -54.23
CA LEU A 744 15.17 71.53 -53.81
C LEU A 744 15.26 70.00 -53.98
N GLU A 745 14.36 69.27 -53.33
CA GLU A 745 14.17 67.84 -53.53
C GLU A 745 13.71 67.53 -54.96
N SER A 746 14.26 66.49 -55.63
CA SER A 746 13.49 65.53 -56.45
C SER A 746 14.33 64.50 -57.23
N GLN A 747 13.62 63.48 -57.72
CA GLN A 747 13.93 62.60 -58.86
C GLN A 747 14.96 61.46 -58.67
N GLU A 748 16.26 61.69 -58.43
CA GLU A 748 17.25 60.58 -58.53
C GLU A 748 17.05 59.47 -57.48
N ALA A 749 16.78 59.83 -56.22
CA ALA A 749 16.55 58.85 -55.15
C ALA A 749 15.33 57.94 -55.40
N MET A 750 14.33 58.43 -56.14
CA MET A 750 13.13 57.67 -56.48
C MET A 750 13.39 56.67 -57.62
N VAL A 751 14.19 57.07 -58.62
CA VAL A 751 14.59 56.20 -59.73
C VAL A 751 15.48 55.04 -59.27
N ALA A 752 16.40 55.29 -58.34
CA ALA A 752 17.25 54.26 -57.75
C ALA A 752 16.43 53.13 -57.08
N PHE A 753 15.38 53.49 -56.33
CA PHE A 753 14.51 52.52 -55.66
C PHE A 753 13.76 51.63 -56.66
N PHE A 754 13.07 52.22 -57.64
CA PHE A 754 12.29 51.45 -58.63
C PHE A 754 13.16 50.51 -59.49
N ASN A 755 14.37 50.92 -59.86
CA ASN A 755 15.30 50.07 -60.61
C ASN A 755 15.75 48.83 -59.81
N SER A 756 15.97 48.97 -58.50
CA SER A 756 16.31 47.82 -57.64
C SER A 756 15.15 46.83 -57.47
N ALA A 757 13.91 47.34 -57.35
CA ALA A 757 12.71 46.51 -57.24
C ALA A 757 12.41 45.73 -58.54
N LEU A 758 12.63 46.36 -59.71
CA LEU A 758 12.48 45.70 -61.01
C LEU A 758 13.46 44.54 -61.20
N ALA A 759 14.74 44.74 -60.91
CA ALA A 759 15.76 43.69 -61.03
C ALA A 759 15.42 42.46 -60.15
N SER A 760 14.99 42.69 -58.91
CA SER A 760 14.57 41.60 -58.01
C SER A 760 13.37 40.81 -58.53
N ALA A 761 12.39 41.47 -59.16
CA ALA A 761 11.20 40.83 -59.70
C ALA A 761 11.48 40.00 -60.98
N GLU A 762 12.45 40.44 -61.80
CA GLU A 762 12.88 39.68 -62.98
C GLU A 762 13.65 38.40 -62.60
N GLU A 763 14.47 38.45 -61.54
CA GLU A 763 15.23 37.29 -61.07
C GLU A 763 14.31 36.18 -60.49
N GLU A 764 13.31 36.53 -59.68
CA GLU A 764 12.30 35.55 -59.21
C GLU A 764 11.53 34.93 -60.38
N GLN A 765 11.15 35.74 -61.38
CA GLN A 765 10.45 35.24 -62.57
C GLN A 765 11.33 34.28 -63.39
N ALA A 766 12.66 34.52 -63.44
CA ALA A 766 13.60 33.61 -64.08
C ALA A 766 13.69 32.26 -63.33
N GLN A 767 13.77 32.27 -62.01
CA GLN A 767 13.82 31.05 -61.19
C GLN A 767 12.56 30.19 -61.37
N LEU A 768 11.36 30.78 -61.29
CA LEU A 768 10.10 30.06 -61.47
C LEU A 768 9.95 29.46 -62.88
N ARG A 769 10.41 30.19 -63.92
CA ARG A 769 10.48 29.66 -65.30
C ARG A 769 11.47 28.49 -65.43
N GLY A 770 12.51 28.43 -64.60
CA GLY A 770 13.44 27.30 -64.49
C GLY A 770 12.75 26.04 -63.93
N GLN A 771 12.13 26.16 -62.75
CA GLN A 771 11.44 25.05 -62.08
C GLN A 771 10.33 24.43 -62.95
N LEU A 772 9.54 25.26 -63.64
CA LEU A 772 8.47 24.80 -64.53
C LEU A 772 8.99 24.01 -65.76
N LYS A 773 10.20 24.33 -66.27
CA LYS A 773 10.83 23.54 -67.34
C LYS A 773 11.23 22.16 -66.84
N GLU A 774 11.83 22.08 -65.65
CA GLU A 774 12.29 20.81 -65.09
C GLU A 774 11.11 19.87 -64.77
N GLN A 775 10.03 20.39 -64.17
CA GLN A 775 8.81 19.62 -63.91
C GLN A 775 8.22 19.03 -65.20
N LYS A 776 8.08 19.83 -66.27
CA LYS A 776 7.61 19.35 -67.59
C LYS A 776 8.51 18.27 -68.18
N GLN A 777 9.82 18.34 -67.93
CA GLN A 777 10.78 17.31 -68.36
C GLN A 777 10.72 16.03 -67.52
N ARG A 778 10.32 16.09 -66.24
CA ARG A 778 9.98 14.91 -65.43
C ARG A 778 8.70 14.23 -65.95
N CYS A 779 7.61 14.99 -66.19
CA CYS A 779 6.35 14.45 -66.71
C CYS A 779 6.48 13.74 -68.06
N ARG A 780 7.24 14.31 -69.02
CA ARG A 780 7.47 13.68 -70.34
C ARG A 780 8.16 12.31 -70.25
N ARG A 781 9.08 12.12 -69.30
CA ARG A 781 9.78 10.83 -69.11
C ARG A 781 8.83 9.72 -68.62
N LEU A 782 7.87 10.05 -67.75
CA LEU A 782 6.85 9.10 -67.29
C LEU A 782 5.89 8.68 -68.40
N ALA A 783 5.49 9.61 -69.29
CA ALA A 783 4.58 9.31 -70.40
C ALA A 783 5.15 8.30 -71.41
N HIS A 784 6.45 8.37 -71.71
CA HIS A 784 7.09 7.41 -72.64
C HIS A 784 7.21 5.99 -72.07
N LEU A 785 7.32 5.83 -70.75
CA LEU A 785 7.35 4.51 -70.09
C LEU A 785 6.00 3.78 -70.19
N ALA A 786 4.88 4.49 -70.02
CA ALA A 786 3.54 3.89 -70.09
C ALA A 786 3.17 3.40 -71.51
N ALA A 787 3.58 4.11 -72.56
CA ALA A 787 3.22 3.75 -73.94
C ALA A 787 3.90 2.46 -74.43
N SER A 788 5.02 2.04 -73.83
CA SER A 788 5.81 0.89 -74.29
C SER A 788 5.24 -0.47 -73.86
N THR A 789 4.34 -0.53 -72.88
CA THR A 789 3.85 -1.80 -72.30
C THR A 789 2.56 -2.33 -72.93
N GLN A 790 2.05 -1.67 -73.98
CA GLN A 790 0.67 -1.87 -74.46
C GLN A 790 0.57 -2.39 -75.92
N HIS A 791 1.68 -2.81 -76.53
CA HIS A 791 1.76 -3.13 -77.97
C HIS A 791 2.08 -4.60 -78.32
N GLU A 792 2.37 -5.48 -77.35
CA GLU A 792 2.86 -6.85 -77.62
C GLU A 792 1.79 -7.98 -77.56
N LEU A 793 0.49 -7.67 -77.45
CA LEU A 793 -0.55 -8.67 -77.15
C LEU A 793 -1.69 -8.85 -78.18
N GLU A 794 -1.57 -8.39 -79.43
CA GLU A 794 -2.68 -8.54 -80.40
C GLU A 794 -2.27 -8.79 -81.87
N LYS A 795 -2.23 -10.08 -82.28
CA LYS A 795 -2.51 -10.66 -83.61
C LYS A 795 -2.29 -12.19 -83.55
N ALA A 796 -3.35 -13.01 -83.60
CA ALA A 796 -3.98 -13.55 -84.82
C ALA A 796 -3.04 -14.49 -85.61
N SER A 797 -3.18 -15.81 -85.62
CA SER A 797 -4.30 -16.69 -86.02
C SER A 797 -3.99 -17.39 -87.36
N ALA A 798 -3.86 -18.72 -87.36
CA ALA A 798 -3.66 -19.55 -88.57
C ALA A 798 -4.99 -20.12 -89.10
N PRO A 799 -5.08 -20.38 -90.42
CA PRO A 799 -5.27 -21.78 -90.89
C PRO A 799 -4.46 -22.09 -92.17
N GLY A 800 -4.12 -23.33 -92.55
CA GLY A 800 -4.33 -24.66 -91.96
C GLY A 800 -4.75 -25.71 -93.02
N THR A 801 -4.22 -26.95 -93.01
CA THR A 801 -4.81 -28.19 -93.60
C THR A 801 -3.90 -29.44 -93.47
N ARG A 802 -4.33 -30.41 -92.63
CA ARG A 802 -4.31 -31.90 -92.80
C ARG A 802 -3.04 -32.63 -93.31
N GLY A 803 -2.39 -33.44 -92.46
CA GLY A 803 -1.31 -34.36 -92.91
C GLY A 803 -0.61 -35.27 -91.86
N ASP A 804 -1.37 -36.01 -91.05
CA ASP A 804 -0.93 -37.14 -90.18
C ASP A 804 0.47 -37.11 -89.53
N SER A 805 0.60 -36.24 -88.54
CA SER A 805 1.47 -36.35 -87.36
C SER A 805 0.81 -35.49 -86.29
N VAL A 806 0.99 -35.74 -84.98
CA VAL A 806 0.47 -34.82 -83.94
C VAL A 806 1.09 -33.44 -84.19
N PRO A 807 0.33 -32.43 -84.69
CA PRO A 807 0.99 -31.24 -85.21
C PRO A 807 1.66 -30.48 -84.06
N GLY A 808 2.86 -29.93 -84.31
CA GLY A 808 3.54 -29.06 -83.36
C GLY A 808 2.63 -27.91 -82.89
N GLU A 809 1.78 -27.41 -83.78
CA GLU A 809 0.70 -26.46 -83.51
C GLU A 809 -0.32 -26.96 -82.46
N THR A 810 -0.71 -28.25 -82.49
CA THR A 810 -1.63 -28.81 -81.48
C THR A 810 -0.94 -29.09 -80.16
N HIS A 811 0.34 -29.47 -80.18
CA HIS A 811 1.13 -29.62 -78.96
C HIS A 811 1.37 -28.26 -78.31
N GLN A 812 1.68 -27.22 -79.09
CA GLN A 812 1.75 -25.83 -78.63
C GLN A 812 0.38 -25.29 -78.20
N ALA A 813 -0.71 -25.59 -78.88
CA ALA A 813 -2.05 -25.17 -78.45
C ALA A 813 -2.45 -25.83 -77.11
N LEU A 814 -2.13 -27.12 -76.94
CA LEU A 814 -2.31 -27.83 -75.67
C LEU A 814 -1.37 -27.28 -74.58
N GLN A 815 -0.13 -26.95 -74.92
CA GLN A 815 0.81 -26.36 -73.97
C GLN A 815 0.39 -24.94 -73.56
N VAL A 816 -0.01 -24.08 -74.49
CA VAL A 816 -0.58 -22.75 -74.19
C VAL A 816 -1.89 -22.86 -73.40
N ALA A 817 -2.68 -23.91 -73.59
CA ALA A 817 -3.85 -24.20 -72.75
C ALA A 817 -3.44 -24.66 -71.33
N MET A 818 -2.41 -25.49 -71.21
CA MET A 818 -1.82 -25.89 -69.93
C MET A 818 -1.16 -24.73 -69.19
N ASP A 819 -0.41 -23.86 -69.87
CA ASP A 819 0.21 -22.66 -69.31
C ASP A 819 -0.86 -21.68 -68.81
N LYS A 820 -1.94 -21.48 -69.59
CA LYS A 820 -3.11 -20.69 -69.13
C LYS A 820 -3.83 -21.32 -67.95
N LEU A 821 -3.95 -22.65 -67.90
CA LEU A 821 -4.54 -23.37 -66.78
C LEU A 821 -3.65 -23.29 -65.53
N GLN A 822 -2.32 -23.40 -65.69
CA GLN A 822 -1.33 -23.28 -64.63
C GLN A 822 -1.25 -21.86 -64.09
N ASN A 823 -1.27 -20.85 -64.95
CA ASN A 823 -1.35 -19.44 -64.54
C ASN A 823 -2.65 -19.18 -63.77
N ARG A 824 -3.81 -19.57 -64.31
CA ARG A 824 -5.10 -19.43 -63.62
C ARG A 824 -5.16 -20.20 -62.29
N PHE A 825 -4.53 -21.37 -62.21
CA PHE A 825 -4.44 -22.12 -60.96
C PHE A 825 -3.51 -21.42 -59.95
N THR A 826 -2.42 -20.81 -60.41
CA THR A 826 -1.49 -20.03 -59.57
C THR A 826 -2.14 -18.75 -59.08
N GLU A 827 -2.85 -18.03 -59.94
CA GLU A 827 -3.68 -16.86 -59.63
C GLU A 827 -4.75 -17.20 -58.58
N LEU A 828 -5.53 -18.27 -58.79
CA LEU A 828 -6.56 -18.72 -57.85
C LEU A 828 -5.97 -19.21 -56.51
N MET A 829 -4.78 -19.83 -56.54
CA MET A 829 -4.07 -20.21 -55.32
C MET A 829 -3.52 -18.99 -54.57
N GLN A 830 -3.08 -17.94 -55.27
CA GLN A 830 -2.69 -16.67 -54.64
C GLN A 830 -3.92 -15.93 -54.07
N GLU A 831 -5.00 -15.81 -54.85
CA GLU A 831 -6.28 -15.25 -54.38
C GLU A 831 -6.78 -15.99 -53.13
N LYS A 832 -6.65 -17.32 -53.10
CA LYS A 832 -7.00 -18.14 -51.92
C LYS A 832 -6.09 -17.89 -50.71
N VAL A 833 -4.81 -17.55 -50.92
CA VAL A 833 -3.91 -17.13 -49.83
C VAL A 833 -4.28 -15.73 -49.35
N ASP A 834 -4.45 -14.77 -50.26
CA ASP A 834 -4.83 -13.38 -49.93
C ASP A 834 -6.18 -13.33 -49.21
N LEU A 835 -7.16 -14.15 -49.61
CA LEU A 835 -8.44 -14.32 -48.92
C LEU A 835 -8.29 -14.98 -47.55
N LYS A 836 -7.38 -15.94 -47.38
CA LYS A 836 -7.12 -16.59 -46.09
C LYS A 836 -6.46 -15.62 -45.11
N ASP A 837 -5.44 -14.88 -45.54
CA ASP A 837 -4.79 -13.84 -44.76
C ASP A 837 -5.79 -12.73 -44.37
N ARG A 838 -6.73 -12.40 -45.28
CA ARG A 838 -7.82 -11.45 -45.01
C ARG A 838 -8.88 -12.00 -44.05
N VAL A 839 -9.15 -13.31 -44.04
CA VAL A 839 -9.99 -13.96 -43.02
C VAL A 839 -9.30 -13.91 -41.67
N GLU A 840 -8.01 -14.23 -41.57
CA GLU A 840 -7.24 -14.16 -40.32
C GLU A 840 -7.16 -12.71 -39.78
N GLU A 841 -7.04 -11.70 -40.65
CA GLU A 841 -7.15 -10.29 -40.25
C GLU A 841 -8.54 -9.93 -39.69
N LEU A 842 -9.61 -10.46 -40.29
CA LEU A 842 -10.98 -10.24 -39.83
C LEU A 842 -11.27 -10.98 -38.53
N GLU A 843 -10.78 -12.21 -38.36
CA GLU A 843 -10.86 -12.96 -37.10
C GLU A 843 -10.14 -12.21 -35.97
N HIS A 844 -8.93 -11.69 -36.21
CA HIS A 844 -8.22 -10.84 -35.26
C HIS A 844 -9.01 -9.58 -34.87
N ARG A 845 -9.66 -8.91 -35.84
CA ARG A 845 -10.53 -7.74 -35.57
C ARG A 845 -11.79 -8.13 -34.78
N CYS A 846 -12.41 -9.28 -35.07
CA CYS A 846 -13.55 -9.79 -34.31
C CYS A 846 -13.18 -10.11 -32.85
N ILE A 847 -11.99 -10.69 -32.61
CA ILE A 847 -11.48 -10.94 -31.25
C ILE A 847 -11.24 -9.61 -30.52
N GLN A 848 -10.64 -8.61 -31.18
CA GLN A 848 -10.46 -7.27 -30.59
C GLN A 848 -11.80 -6.61 -30.24
N LEU A 849 -12.75 -6.60 -31.17
CA LEU A 849 -14.08 -6.02 -30.96
C LEU A 849 -14.89 -6.76 -29.89
N SER A 850 -14.67 -8.07 -29.70
CA SER A 850 -15.21 -8.81 -28.56
C SER A 850 -14.66 -8.24 -27.25
N GLY A 851 -13.32 -8.16 -27.10
CA GLY A 851 -12.71 -7.63 -25.88
C GLY A 851 -13.08 -6.17 -25.58
N GLU A 852 -13.24 -5.33 -26.61
CA GLU A 852 -13.77 -3.97 -26.47
C GLU A 852 -15.23 -3.97 -26.01
N THR A 853 -16.07 -4.88 -26.53
CA THR A 853 -17.47 -5.07 -26.11
C THR A 853 -17.57 -5.59 -24.67
N ASP A 854 -16.72 -6.54 -24.29
CA ASP A 854 -16.62 -7.09 -22.93
C ASP A 854 -16.23 -5.99 -21.94
N THR A 855 -15.23 -5.16 -22.29
CA THR A 855 -14.82 -3.97 -21.51
C THR A 855 -15.96 -2.95 -21.35
N ILE A 856 -16.76 -2.73 -22.39
CA ILE A 856 -17.97 -1.88 -22.31
C ILE A 856 -19.02 -2.52 -21.39
N GLY A 857 -19.16 -3.84 -21.41
CA GLY A 857 -20.00 -4.60 -20.48
C GLY A 857 -19.58 -4.42 -19.02
N GLU A 858 -18.28 -4.52 -18.73
CA GLU A 858 -17.71 -4.24 -17.40
C GLU A 858 -18.00 -2.81 -16.96
N TYR A 859 -17.80 -1.81 -17.82
CA TYR A 859 -18.11 -0.41 -17.50
C TYR A 859 -19.60 -0.19 -17.20
N ILE A 860 -20.50 -0.84 -17.94
CA ILE A 860 -21.95 -0.82 -17.68
C ILE A 860 -22.26 -1.46 -16.32
N ALA A 861 -21.63 -2.59 -15.98
CA ALA A 861 -21.81 -3.26 -14.69
C ALA A 861 -21.30 -2.40 -13.52
N LEU A 862 -20.13 -1.78 -13.67
CA LEU A 862 -19.57 -0.84 -12.69
C LEU A 862 -20.49 0.38 -12.48
N TYR A 863 -21.02 0.97 -13.55
CA TYR A 863 -21.95 2.10 -13.45
C TYR A 863 -23.30 1.70 -12.81
N GLN A 864 -23.80 0.49 -13.11
CA GLN A 864 -25.00 -0.05 -12.44
C GLN A 864 -24.76 -0.27 -10.94
N ASN A 865 -23.60 -0.81 -10.55
CA ASN A 865 -23.22 -1.02 -9.16
C ASN A 865 -23.06 0.33 -8.42
N GLN A 866 -22.32 1.28 -8.99
CA GLN A 866 -22.18 2.63 -8.43
C GLN A 866 -23.54 3.32 -8.25
N ARG A 867 -24.46 3.17 -9.22
CA ARG A 867 -25.83 3.69 -9.14
C ARG A 867 -26.68 2.96 -8.09
N ALA A 868 -26.44 1.68 -7.82
CA ALA A 868 -27.09 0.94 -6.75
C ALA A 868 -26.60 1.41 -5.37
N VAL A 869 -25.28 1.54 -5.17
CA VAL A 869 -24.67 2.07 -3.93
C VAL A 869 -25.14 3.51 -3.64
N LEU A 870 -25.22 4.36 -4.66
CA LEU A 870 -25.75 5.72 -4.51
C LEU A 870 -27.24 5.75 -4.13
N LYS A 871 -28.05 4.81 -4.66
CA LYS A 871 -29.45 4.64 -4.23
C LYS A 871 -29.55 4.14 -2.79
N GLU A 872 -28.70 3.22 -2.36
CA GLU A 872 -28.76 2.69 -1.00
C GLU A 872 -28.35 3.74 0.03
N ARG A 873 -27.25 4.48 -0.22
CA ARG A 873 -26.89 5.67 0.57
C ARG A 873 -27.99 6.74 0.59
N HIS A 874 -28.85 6.81 -0.44
CA HIS A 874 -30.02 7.70 -0.43
C HIS A 874 -31.11 7.16 0.50
N ARG A 875 -31.43 5.86 0.43
CA ARG A 875 -32.38 5.19 1.34
C ARG A 875 -31.94 5.26 2.80
N GLU A 876 -30.67 5.05 3.10
CA GLU A 876 -30.09 5.20 4.44
C GLU A 876 -30.35 6.61 5.00
N LYS A 877 -30.13 7.64 4.18
CA LYS A 877 -30.42 9.04 4.53
C LYS A 877 -31.92 9.30 4.71
N GLU A 878 -32.75 8.82 3.80
CA GLU A 878 -34.22 8.95 3.90
C GLU A 878 -34.78 8.24 5.13
N ALA A 879 -34.27 7.05 5.45
CA ALA A 879 -34.62 6.29 6.65
C ALA A 879 -34.16 7.01 7.93
N TYR A 880 -32.95 7.59 7.94
CA TYR A 880 -32.45 8.40 9.04
C TYR A 880 -33.28 9.69 9.25
N ILE A 881 -33.62 10.41 8.16
CA ILE A 881 -34.49 11.59 8.21
C ILE A 881 -35.90 11.20 8.70
N SER A 882 -36.45 10.09 8.21
CA SER A 882 -37.76 9.56 8.62
C SER A 882 -37.77 9.02 10.05
N ARG A 883 -36.59 8.65 10.59
CA ARG A 883 -36.40 8.34 12.01
C ARG A 883 -36.41 9.62 12.83
N LEU A 884 -35.51 10.56 12.53
CA LEU A 884 -35.40 11.85 13.22
C LEU A 884 -36.72 12.64 13.23
N ALA A 885 -37.53 12.52 12.16
CA ALA A 885 -38.87 13.08 12.10
C ALA A 885 -39.87 12.43 13.09
N ARG A 886 -39.81 11.10 13.27
CA ARG A 886 -40.60 10.38 14.29
C ARG A 886 -40.12 10.68 15.70
N ASP A 887 -38.81 10.61 15.93
CA ASP A 887 -38.20 10.89 17.24
C ASP A 887 -38.55 12.33 17.71
N LYS A 888 -38.60 13.29 16.78
CA LYS A 888 -39.05 14.67 17.02
C LYS A 888 -40.55 14.77 17.36
N GLU A 889 -41.41 14.00 16.69
CA GLU A 889 -42.85 14.02 16.94
C GLU A 889 -43.19 13.28 18.25
N GLU A 890 -42.51 12.18 18.58
CA GLU A 890 -42.60 11.51 19.89
C GLU A 890 -42.16 12.44 21.02
N MET A 891 -41.02 13.15 20.85
CA MET A 891 -40.57 14.18 21.80
C MET A 891 -41.62 15.28 21.98
N LYS A 892 -42.30 15.69 20.90
CA LYS A 892 -43.40 16.67 20.95
C LYS A 892 -44.64 16.13 21.67
N VAL A 893 -44.98 14.85 21.53
CA VAL A 893 -46.04 14.19 22.31
C VAL A 893 -45.67 14.14 23.80
N LYS A 894 -44.45 13.69 24.14
CA LYS A 894 -43.96 13.65 25.53
C LYS A 894 -43.90 15.02 26.19
N LEU A 895 -43.59 16.08 25.44
CA LEU A 895 -43.64 17.46 25.94
C LEU A 895 -45.08 17.97 26.17
N LEU A 896 -46.05 17.54 25.36
CA LEU A 896 -47.47 17.87 25.58
C LEU A 896 -48.05 17.11 26.79
N GLU A 897 -47.71 15.84 26.95
CA GLU A 897 -48.08 15.04 28.14
C GLU A 897 -47.47 15.65 29.42
N LEU A 898 -46.21 16.06 29.38
CA LEU A 898 -45.55 16.78 30.47
C LEU A 898 -46.27 18.09 30.81
N GLN A 899 -46.70 18.85 29.79
CA GLN A 899 -47.47 20.08 29.98
C GLN A 899 -48.84 19.80 30.64
N GLU A 900 -49.53 18.72 30.26
CA GLU A 900 -50.80 18.33 30.87
C GLU A 900 -50.61 17.88 32.33
N LEU A 901 -49.60 17.04 32.62
CA LEU A 901 -49.28 16.59 33.97
C LEU A 901 -48.91 17.76 34.89
N VAL A 902 -48.14 18.75 34.40
CA VAL A 902 -47.80 19.96 35.17
C VAL A 902 -49.05 20.81 35.43
N LEU A 903 -49.95 20.95 34.46
CA LEU A 903 -51.24 21.63 34.65
C LEU A 903 -52.12 20.90 35.68
N ARG A 904 -52.15 19.57 35.63
CA ARG A 904 -52.87 18.71 36.58
C ARG A 904 -52.32 18.87 38.00
N LEU A 905 -51.00 18.82 38.19
CA LEU A 905 -50.33 19.05 39.47
C LEU A 905 -50.60 20.46 40.02
N VAL A 906 -50.61 21.48 39.16
CA VAL A 906 -50.99 22.85 39.56
C VAL A 906 -52.44 22.92 40.02
N ASN A 907 -53.36 22.23 39.35
CA ASN A 907 -54.77 22.17 39.74
C ASN A 907 -54.97 21.40 41.07
N GLU A 908 -54.35 20.23 41.23
CA GLU A 908 -54.31 19.45 42.47
C GLU A 908 -53.83 20.29 43.66
N ARG A 909 -52.73 21.04 43.47
CA ARG A 909 -52.18 21.97 44.46
C ARG A 909 -53.14 23.12 44.76
N ASN A 910 -53.79 23.69 43.74
CA ASN A 910 -54.76 24.79 43.91
C ASN A 910 -56.02 24.31 44.66
N GLU A 911 -56.50 23.09 44.38
CA GLU A 911 -57.56 22.43 45.15
C GLU A 911 -57.16 22.21 46.60
N TRP A 912 -55.94 21.71 46.85
CA TRP A 912 -55.40 21.54 48.21
C TRP A 912 -55.32 22.87 48.95
N TYR A 913 -54.89 23.94 48.28
CA TYR A 913 -54.88 25.29 48.85
C TYR A 913 -56.29 25.79 49.17
N GLY A 914 -57.27 25.53 48.29
CA GLY A 914 -58.69 25.83 48.53
C GLY A 914 -59.26 25.06 49.72
N LYS A 915 -58.99 23.75 49.82
CA LYS A 915 -59.39 22.87 50.93
C LYS A 915 -58.76 23.30 52.25
N PHE A 916 -57.47 23.66 52.24
CA PHE A 916 -56.75 24.19 53.40
C PHE A 916 -57.31 25.54 53.86
N VAL A 917 -57.56 26.47 52.95
CA VAL A 917 -58.16 27.79 53.26
C VAL A 917 -59.60 27.63 53.79
N ALA A 918 -60.39 26.74 53.22
CA ALA A 918 -61.75 26.45 53.71
C ALA A 918 -61.75 25.84 55.12
N ALA A 919 -60.82 24.92 55.41
CA ALA A 919 -60.63 24.33 56.74
C ALA A 919 -60.13 25.37 57.76
N ALA A 920 -59.19 26.23 57.37
CA ALA A 920 -58.69 27.31 58.22
C ALA A 920 -59.75 28.37 58.56
N GLN A 921 -60.82 28.48 57.76
CA GLN A 921 -61.92 29.42 57.99
C GLN A 921 -63.07 28.84 58.85
N ASN A 922 -63.10 27.52 59.12
CA ASN A 922 -64.16 26.89 59.93
C ASN A 922 -63.60 25.90 60.99
N PRO A 923 -63.17 26.40 62.17
CA PRO A 923 -62.59 25.58 63.24
C PRO A 923 -63.63 24.99 64.22
N ALA A 924 -64.92 25.02 63.92
CA ALA A 924 -66.01 24.48 64.74
C ALA A 924 -66.86 23.52 63.89
N GLY A 925 -66.87 22.24 64.25
CA GLY A 925 -67.35 21.18 63.37
C GLY A 925 -68.79 20.74 63.62
N GLU A 926 -69.27 19.91 62.70
CA GLU A 926 -70.29 18.89 62.93
C GLU A 926 -70.04 17.72 61.97
N ALA A 927 -70.38 16.51 62.39
CA ALA A 927 -70.56 15.35 61.51
C ALA A 927 -72.04 14.96 61.59
N PRO A 928 -72.67 14.57 60.47
CA PRO A 928 -72.76 13.13 60.24
C PRO A 928 -72.87 12.71 58.74
N ALA A 929 -73.17 11.42 58.56
CA ALA A 929 -73.85 10.79 57.41
C ALA A 929 -73.04 10.45 56.13
N ALA A 930 -72.87 9.14 55.92
CA ALA A 930 -72.99 8.52 54.60
C ALA A 930 -74.51 8.34 54.30
N PRO A 931 -74.97 8.15 53.03
CA PRO A 931 -74.75 6.87 52.34
C PRO A 931 -74.76 6.89 50.78
N SER A 932 -74.76 5.69 50.18
CA SER A 932 -75.38 5.30 48.90
C SER A 932 -74.82 5.79 47.55
N ALA A 933 -74.07 4.87 46.92
CA ALA A 933 -74.42 4.14 45.68
C ALA A 933 -75.27 4.76 44.54
N ALA A 934 -74.90 4.37 43.31
CA ALA A 934 -75.66 4.41 42.05
C ALA A 934 -75.85 5.83 41.42
N GLN A 935 -76.13 6.01 40.12
CA GLN A 935 -76.14 5.11 38.95
C GLN A 935 -75.94 5.94 37.65
N GLU A 936 -75.83 5.27 36.49
CA GLU A 936 -76.16 5.77 35.13
C GLU A 936 -75.33 6.93 34.54
N LEU A 937 -74.65 6.70 33.41
CA LEU A 937 -75.14 6.75 32.01
C LEU A 937 -75.41 8.16 31.48
N GLY A 938 -74.64 8.53 30.47
CA GLY A 938 -74.74 9.77 29.68
C GLY A 938 -74.07 9.58 28.32
N THR A 939 -74.45 8.51 27.62
CA THR A 939 -74.06 8.22 26.23
C THR A 939 -74.82 9.12 25.25
N VAL A 940 -74.53 8.99 23.93
CA VAL A 940 -75.26 9.64 22.80
C VAL A 940 -74.86 11.14 22.69
N ASP A 941 -74.36 11.67 21.58
CA ASP A 941 -74.30 11.25 20.16
C ASP A 941 -73.19 12.07 19.41
N SER A 942 -72.75 11.82 18.16
CA SER A 942 -73.04 10.76 17.17
C SER A 942 -71.98 10.74 16.03
N GLN A 943 -72.01 9.69 15.21
CA GLN A 943 -71.76 9.68 13.75
C GLN A 943 -70.35 10.02 13.18
N ASN A 944 -69.83 9.32 12.14
CA ASN A 944 -70.25 8.02 11.57
C ASN A 944 -69.20 7.43 10.59
N THR A 945 -69.31 6.11 10.32
CA THR A 945 -68.87 5.39 9.09
C THR A 945 -67.37 5.40 8.69
N ALA A 946 -66.75 4.29 8.24
CA ALA A 946 -67.17 2.88 8.07
C ALA A 946 -65.90 1.98 8.23
N GLN A 947 -65.98 0.76 8.79
CA GLN A 947 -66.16 -0.53 8.07
C GLN A 947 -64.93 -0.93 7.21
N ASP A 948 -64.35 -2.15 7.25
CA ASP A 948 -64.85 -3.49 7.65
C ASP A 948 -63.80 -4.33 8.43
N ASP A 949 -64.32 -5.36 9.13
CA ASP A 949 -63.79 -6.64 9.66
C ASP A 949 -62.40 -7.17 9.20
N LEU A 950 -61.67 -8.02 9.97
CA LEU A 950 -62.08 -9.33 10.52
C LEU A 950 -61.40 -9.73 11.87
N HIS A 951 -61.96 -10.76 12.51
CA HIS A 951 -61.60 -11.30 13.84
C HIS A 951 -60.74 -12.58 13.82
N GLU A 952 -59.93 -12.78 14.87
CA GLU A 952 -59.81 -13.99 15.75
C GLU A 952 -58.87 -13.59 16.93
N VAL A 953 -59.20 -13.70 18.23
CA VAL A 953 -59.52 -14.88 19.07
C VAL A 953 -58.30 -15.82 19.15
N SER A 954 -57.71 -16.16 20.31
CA SER A 954 -58.32 -16.42 21.62
C SER A 954 -57.46 -16.02 22.85
N LEU A 955 -58.04 -16.18 24.06
CA LEU A 955 -57.42 -16.02 25.38
C LEU A 955 -57.14 -17.37 26.05
N ALA A 956 -55.96 -17.56 26.65
CA ALA A 956 -55.62 -18.58 27.67
C ALA A 956 -54.18 -18.34 28.18
N ASP A 957 -53.81 -18.54 29.45
CA ASP A 957 -54.62 -18.53 30.68
C ASP A 957 -53.70 -18.16 31.88
N ASN A 958 -54.21 -18.24 33.11
CA ASN A 958 -53.70 -17.61 34.31
C ASN A 958 -52.64 -18.42 35.11
N VAL A 959 -51.66 -17.69 35.65
CA VAL A 959 -51.25 -17.64 37.08
C VAL A 959 -51.09 -18.96 37.87
N GLU A 960 -49.89 -19.18 38.44
CA GLU A 960 -49.74 -19.16 39.91
C GLU A 960 -48.35 -18.65 40.36
N PRO A 961 -48.23 -18.02 41.56
CA PRO A 961 -47.00 -17.36 42.03
C PRO A 961 -46.24 -18.14 43.12
N THR A 962 -44.97 -17.80 43.33
CA THR A 962 -44.23 -18.13 44.57
C THR A 962 -44.21 -16.94 45.54
N GLN A 963 -44.29 -17.23 46.84
CA GLN A 963 -44.41 -16.24 47.92
C GLN A 963 -43.06 -15.62 48.32
N GLY A 964 -43.07 -14.34 48.73
CA GLY A 964 -41.86 -13.61 49.17
C GLY A 964 -42.16 -12.34 49.96
N GLU A 965 -42.28 -12.49 51.29
CA GLU A 965 -41.98 -11.52 52.36
C GLU A 965 -42.42 -10.03 52.26
N ALA A 966 -43.56 -9.74 52.90
CA ALA A 966 -43.70 -8.83 54.05
C ALA A 966 -43.16 -7.36 54.06
N LEU A 967 -44.13 -6.44 54.16
CA LEU A 967 -44.19 -5.25 55.04
C LEU A 967 -43.31 -4.00 54.77
N LEU A 968 -43.90 -2.85 55.17
CA LEU A 968 -43.46 -1.44 55.02
C LEU A 968 -43.68 -0.86 53.60
N GLY A 969 -44.33 0.30 53.42
CA GLY A 969 -44.94 1.21 54.40
C GLY A 969 -45.90 2.22 53.74
N GLN A 970 -46.43 3.18 54.51
CA GLN A 970 -47.35 4.20 54.00
C GLN A 970 -46.67 5.17 53.02
N ALA A 971 -47.38 5.54 51.94
CA ALA A 971 -47.06 6.67 51.09
C ALA A 971 -48.32 7.50 50.83
N ASN A 972 -48.21 8.84 50.89
CA ASN A 972 -49.34 9.74 50.64
C ASN A 972 -49.79 9.70 49.17
N PRO A 973 -51.09 9.90 48.87
CA PRO A 973 -51.58 10.02 47.50
C PRO A 973 -51.05 11.27 46.75
N GLU A 974 -50.42 12.20 47.46
CA GLU A 974 -49.97 13.52 46.98
C GLU A 974 -48.80 13.49 45.98
N ASN A 975 -48.27 12.32 45.61
CA ASN A 975 -47.06 12.21 44.79
C ASN A 975 -47.23 11.44 43.46
N LEU A 976 -48.41 10.92 43.12
CA LEU A 976 -48.58 10.14 41.87
C LEU A 976 -48.31 10.98 40.61
N THR A 977 -48.92 12.15 40.49
CA THR A 977 -48.71 13.07 39.35
C THR A 977 -47.28 13.61 39.31
N ALA A 978 -46.65 13.85 40.47
CA ALA A 978 -45.25 14.24 40.57
C ALA A 978 -44.27 13.11 40.16
N GLN A 979 -44.58 11.86 40.50
CA GLN A 979 -43.81 10.68 40.10
C GLN A 979 -43.90 10.43 38.59
N GLN A 980 -45.09 10.59 37.99
CA GLN A 980 -45.28 10.56 36.54
C GLN A 980 -44.44 11.62 35.83
N ILE A 981 -44.45 12.87 36.32
CA ILE A 981 -43.58 13.95 35.81
C ILE A 981 -42.09 13.58 35.88
N MET A 982 -41.61 13.04 37.02
CA MET A 982 -40.21 12.65 37.16
C MET A 982 -39.81 11.45 36.27
N GLN A 983 -40.74 10.54 35.98
CA GLN A 983 -40.50 9.45 35.04
C GLN A 983 -40.44 9.98 33.59
N LEU A 984 -41.43 10.76 33.16
CA LEU A 984 -41.49 11.31 31.82
C LEU A 984 -40.30 12.24 31.52
N LEU A 985 -39.86 13.05 32.50
CA LEU A 985 -38.62 13.83 32.40
C LEU A 985 -37.38 12.96 32.22
N ARG A 986 -37.31 11.78 32.88
CA ARG A 986 -36.20 10.83 32.72
C ARG A 986 -36.19 10.19 31.32
N GLU A 987 -37.36 9.91 30.76
CA GLU A 987 -37.52 9.38 29.40
C GLU A 987 -37.24 10.43 28.31
N ILE A 988 -37.53 11.71 28.58
CA ILE A 988 -37.14 12.86 27.74
C ILE A 988 -35.62 13.10 27.82
N GLN A 989 -35.02 12.95 28.99
CA GLN A 989 -33.59 13.18 29.23
C GLN A 989 -32.70 12.05 28.69
N ASN A 990 -33.18 10.81 28.73
CA ASN A 990 -32.52 9.62 28.21
C ASN A 990 -33.42 8.88 27.19
N PRO A 991 -33.56 9.40 25.95
CA PRO A 991 -34.20 8.64 24.88
C PRO A 991 -33.41 7.35 24.63
N GLN A 992 -34.11 6.22 24.45
CA GLN A 992 -33.47 4.90 24.41
C GLN A 992 -32.47 4.75 23.25
N GLU A 993 -31.26 4.28 23.56
CA GLU A 993 -30.29 3.85 22.56
C GLU A 993 -30.79 2.59 21.84
N TYR A 994 -31.49 2.78 20.74
CA TYR A 994 -31.98 1.69 19.90
C TYR A 994 -30.82 0.94 19.21
N PRO A 995 -30.73 -0.39 19.34
CA PRO A 995 -29.73 -1.18 18.61
C PRO A 995 -29.87 -1.02 17.09
N GLY A 996 -28.78 -0.72 16.39
CA GLY A 996 -28.78 -0.65 14.92
C GLY A 996 -27.64 0.14 14.27
N LEU A 997 -26.96 1.03 15.01
CA LEU A 997 -25.74 1.70 14.58
C LEU A 997 -24.66 1.53 15.65
N GLY A 998 -23.44 1.17 15.22
CA GLY A 998 -22.30 1.08 16.13
C GLY A 998 -21.81 2.46 16.59
N ASN A 999 -21.04 2.47 17.67
CA ASN A 999 -20.55 3.68 18.35
C ASN A 999 -19.58 4.50 17.47
N ASN A 1000 -20.13 5.30 16.56
CA ASN A 1000 -19.42 6.41 15.93
C ASN A 1000 -19.46 7.60 16.89
N PRO A 1001 -18.33 8.05 17.46
CA PRO A 1001 -18.32 9.26 18.27
C PRO A 1001 -18.61 10.47 17.37
N CYS A 1002 -19.76 11.13 17.58
CA CYS A 1002 -20.08 12.37 16.90
C CYS A 1002 -19.22 13.52 17.43
N ILE A 1003 -18.04 13.70 16.85
CA ILE A 1003 -17.19 14.88 17.05
C ILE A 1003 -18.00 16.14 16.64
N PRO A 1004 -18.27 17.08 17.56
CA PRO A 1004 -19.08 18.26 17.24
C PRO A 1004 -18.28 19.29 16.42
N PHE A 1005 -18.48 19.30 15.11
CA PHE A 1005 -17.87 20.31 14.23
C PHE A 1005 -18.55 21.68 14.39
N PHE A 1006 -17.92 22.59 15.15
CA PHE A 1006 -18.33 23.98 15.25
C PHE A 1006 -17.67 24.82 14.15
N TYR A 1007 -18.49 25.37 13.25
CA TYR A 1007 -18.03 26.33 12.24
C TYR A 1007 -18.00 27.75 12.82
N ARG A 1008 -16.83 28.40 12.75
CA ARG A 1008 -16.66 29.84 12.87
C ARG A 1008 -15.70 30.28 11.77
N ALA A 1009 -16.14 31.15 10.87
CA ALA A 1009 -15.23 31.82 9.94
C ALA A 1009 -14.36 32.81 10.73
N ASP A 1010 -13.08 32.94 10.37
CA ASP A 1010 -12.29 34.10 10.76
C ASP A 1010 -12.48 35.26 9.76
N GLU A 1011 -11.89 36.42 10.05
CA GLU A 1011 -12.11 37.66 9.31
C GLU A 1011 -11.57 37.64 7.85
N ASN A 1012 -11.00 36.52 7.40
CA ASN A 1012 -10.43 36.31 6.05
C ASN A 1012 -11.15 35.20 5.25
N ASP A 1013 -12.37 34.79 5.66
CA ASP A 1013 -13.16 33.70 5.06
C ASP A 1013 -12.49 32.29 5.09
N GLU A 1014 -11.41 32.09 5.84
CA GLU A 1014 -10.79 30.77 6.01
C GLU A 1014 -11.54 29.89 7.02
N VAL A 1015 -12.04 28.73 6.57
CA VAL A 1015 -12.75 27.75 7.42
C VAL A 1015 -11.75 26.87 8.17
N LYS A 1016 -11.28 27.32 9.34
CA LYS A 1016 -10.45 26.52 10.23
C LYS A 1016 -11.30 25.51 11.02
N VAL A 1017 -11.20 24.23 10.64
CA VAL A 1017 -11.82 23.12 11.37
C VAL A 1017 -10.97 22.80 12.61
N MET A 1018 -11.47 23.12 13.80
CA MET A 1018 -10.92 22.58 15.05
C MET A 1018 -11.60 21.28 15.41
N VAL A 1019 -10.79 20.27 15.75
CA VAL A 1019 -11.22 19.02 16.40
C VAL A 1019 -10.80 19.10 17.86
N ILE A 1020 -11.70 18.67 18.76
CA ILE A 1020 -11.47 18.51 20.20
C ILE A 1020 -11.83 17.07 20.54
#